data_AF-A0A438NFQ1-F1
#
_entry.id   AF-A0A438NFQ1-F1
#
_cell.length_a   1.000
_cell.length_b   1.000
_cell.length_c   1.000
_cell.angle_alpha   90.00
_cell.angle_beta   90.00
_cell.angle_gamma   90.00
#
_symmetry.space_group_name_H-M   'P 1'
#
loop_
_entity.id
_entity.type
_entity.pdbx_description
1 polymer ?
#
loop_
_entity_poly.entity_id
_entity_poly.type
_entity_poly.pdbx_seq_one_letter_code
_entity_poly.pdbx_strand_id
1 'polypeptide(L)'
;MTAEARRSSHTESPDQSTAPPSYKRRRIALACTSCRNRKSRCNGVKPACSLCVELGFECIYQQPAAANGVNTTVPQQNSSGYDERLRAIEDTLRLLVDQNEPSGPKRRESYFRRAEVLEQVEQQQQRQVTVNSDEDVAILDEDDDQPANAGEDSVDGMAAITDPEDRESRFFGPSSNITFLRHISDATSTTLKAIGQSRTSEPPLGQSLVSRAASPVTTLLSEKSPAVRSQYVNIRSLPSESRALHLIQLFFSDTGMLFPYIHEQEILRTYSTARRNRFVSVSRSWLCLLNVIFAFATYISARPDQPAEKNAAESEVFMERAQALADEIELKSANLESVQCFLLMAQYRQGTQRSDKAWILHGKAVRAAIQLGLQSRSTLAGFSSVEAEIRKRTWFACMILDRTLSMTFGRPATIPNSYMTLDLPINQSLDKIAMAAPASAGHNGVETPDTVCLFTATIQLYYILEDIMTQLYGSNIDTDPQLTMPVMLERTLLLEQRMAEWKRNLPFQLQRKPWVEIAPGTVGSPARDPISDRLSVIITLRYLNTRILLHRPVLSTFLQRRARLRADGGAFEDGDHFFHDLGERSIKACEQSASEIVEIVQRTSRPPALLGAWWFSAYYTFNAALVIFSCILLEITTTNRWTAAGPTITVAELLDTGRIIDMITHLRRAAETLQRFGEGMRSAKRIRKTLLKLVHICMNLAQSNNEQGAAILSALSSNYDAEMAQLQQQIGLELANSGGGMVHGPMIAGDGMMLPPTTMDPFATYDVGMHQYWSENTMDLFNDLVEQFRTLVTRGNLVKMVKYAWKRLIRFESTDGRTLRGEPIVPSDDFDIGTVTEKDGLKAKVIIGDDIFDTTGKTFVTNEVVDVKRVLGPVAASEVPILRCVGLNYAKHIKEAGRQPPPFPFIFFKPNTTVIDHEASIVIPKIAQDDQADYEGELCIVIGKDAKDVSVDEALEYVGGYTAGNDVSSRKLQRNVELAGRVPQWGFSKGFDTFAPLGPVLVSPEIIPDPTKLHLKTIVDGEVRQDEGVSDLLFDCKYIISYLSQGTTLQKGSVIMTGTPGGVGSGFNPTKYLKPGQVVDVNISKIGTLRNPVIYA
;
A
#
# COMPACT_ATOMS: atom_id res chain seq x y z
N MET A 1 -6.97 53.12 35.69
CA MET A 1 -6.17 52.69 36.86
C MET A 1 -6.82 51.43 37.44
N THR A 2 -6.03 50.47 37.93
CA THR A 2 -6.31 49.49 39.03
C THR A 2 -7.69 48.80 39.16
N ALA A 3 -7.82 47.52 39.51
CA ALA A 3 -6.88 46.39 39.65
C ALA A 3 -7.70 45.08 39.84
N GLU A 4 -7.05 43.92 39.86
CA GLU A 4 -7.68 42.60 40.06
C GLU A 4 -7.98 42.27 41.54
N ALA A 5 -8.93 41.36 41.83
CA ALA A 5 -8.75 40.27 42.83
C ALA A 5 -9.94 39.27 42.99
N ARG A 6 -9.62 37.96 42.92
CA ARG A 6 -10.07 36.83 43.78
C ARG A 6 -11.56 36.39 43.88
N ARG A 7 -11.81 35.13 43.44
CA ARG A 7 -12.28 33.93 44.19
C ARG A 7 -13.04 34.17 45.53
N SER A 8 -14.12 33.45 45.91
CA SER A 8 -14.63 32.11 45.51
C SER A 8 -16.02 31.77 46.14
N SER A 9 -16.51 30.53 45.88
CA SER A 9 -17.49 29.71 46.62
C SER A 9 -18.98 30.12 46.67
N HIS A 10 -19.83 29.19 46.20
CA HIS A 10 -21.19 28.94 46.67
C HIS A 10 -21.54 27.45 46.46
N THR A 11 -22.47 26.93 47.26
CA THR A 11 -22.95 25.53 47.25
C THR A 11 -24.48 25.48 47.26
N GLU A 12 -25.01 24.33 46.85
CA GLU A 12 -26.40 23.84 47.06
C GLU A 12 -27.54 24.45 46.23
N SER A 13 -28.63 23.66 46.20
CA SER A 13 -29.87 23.71 45.42
C SER A 13 -30.86 22.70 46.09
N PRO A 14 -32.15 22.51 45.70
CA PRO A 14 -32.79 22.89 44.42
C PRO A 14 -34.29 23.33 44.48
N ASP A 15 -34.85 23.49 43.27
CA ASP A 15 -36.22 23.12 42.82
C ASP A 15 -37.48 23.95 43.22
N GLN A 16 -38.22 24.44 42.21
CA GLN A 16 -39.59 23.94 41.88
C GLN A 16 -40.23 24.57 40.60
N SER A 17 -41.04 23.76 39.91
CA SER A 17 -42.18 24.11 39.01
C SER A 17 -41.96 24.51 37.51
N THR A 18 -41.79 23.47 36.67
CA THR A 18 -42.58 23.16 35.44
C THR A 18 -42.82 24.19 34.30
N ALA A 19 -42.45 23.79 33.07
CA ALA A 19 -42.95 24.28 31.77
C ALA A 19 -43.03 23.11 30.73
N PRO A 20 -43.83 23.20 29.64
CA PRO A 20 -44.23 22.05 28.81
C PRO A 20 -43.19 21.52 27.78
N PRO A 21 -43.35 20.29 27.26
CA PRO A 21 -42.29 19.58 26.52
C PRO A 21 -42.06 20.05 25.07
N SER A 22 -40.77 20.14 24.70
CA SER A 22 -40.30 20.46 23.35
C SER A 22 -40.35 19.25 22.41
N TYR A 23 -41.16 19.31 21.35
CA TYR A 23 -41.24 18.26 20.33
C TYR A 23 -39.97 18.20 19.45
N LYS A 24 -39.37 17.00 19.34
CA LYS A 24 -38.17 16.78 18.52
C LYS A 24 -38.46 16.96 17.02
N ARG A 25 -37.50 17.60 16.34
CA ARG A 25 -37.64 18.18 14.98
C ARG A 25 -37.58 17.13 13.87
N ARG A 26 -38.63 17.00 13.05
CA ARG A 26 -38.59 16.24 11.77
C ARG A 26 -37.83 17.02 10.68
N ARG A 27 -37.06 16.31 9.85
CA ARG A 27 -36.43 16.83 8.61
C ARG A 27 -37.42 16.62 7.45
N ILE A 28 -37.59 17.63 6.58
CA ILE A 28 -38.55 17.58 5.46
C ILE A 28 -37.81 17.61 4.11
N ALA A 29 -38.36 16.91 3.11
CA ALA A 29 -37.74 16.79 1.79
C ALA A 29 -37.98 18.00 0.86
N LEU A 30 -39.08 18.73 1.06
CA LEU A 30 -39.47 19.88 0.24
C LEU A 30 -40.11 20.97 1.12
N ALA A 31 -39.67 22.22 0.97
CA ALA A 31 -40.31 23.40 1.54
C ALA A 31 -41.32 24.01 0.54
N CYS A 32 -42.37 24.67 1.05
CA CYS A 32 -43.30 25.41 0.20
C CYS A 32 -42.61 26.63 -0.45
N THR A 33 -43.13 27.07 -1.60
CA THR A 33 -42.56 28.17 -2.38
C THR A 33 -42.46 29.46 -1.55
N SER A 34 -43.47 29.76 -0.74
CA SER A 34 -43.52 30.97 0.11
C SER A 34 -42.45 30.99 1.21
N CYS A 35 -42.20 29.87 1.90
CA CYS A 35 -41.08 29.80 2.86
C CYS A 35 -39.72 29.78 2.14
N ARG A 36 -39.61 29.07 1.01
CA ARG A 36 -38.37 29.01 0.21
C ARG A 36 -37.94 30.39 -0.26
N ASN A 37 -38.86 31.17 -0.84
CA ASN A 37 -38.57 32.52 -1.34
C ASN A 37 -38.20 33.49 -0.20
N ARG A 38 -38.85 33.36 0.97
CA ARG A 38 -38.53 34.15 2.18
C ARG A 38 -37.37 33.58 3.00
N LYS A 39 -36.65 32.56 2.49
CA LYS A 39 -35.55 31.83 3.15
C LYS A 39 -35.87 31.38 4.59
N SER A 40 -37.14 31.11 4.88
CA SER A 40 -37.66 30.81 6.22
C SER A 40 -37.90 29.31 6.44
N ARG A 41 -37.96 28.89 7.71
CA ARG A 41 -38.06 27.47 8.08
C ARG A 41 -39.48 26.94 7.92
N CYS A 42 -39.76 26.32 6.78
CA CYS A 42 -40.98 25.52 6.58
C CYS A 42 -40.98 24.28 7.50
N ASN A 43 -42.15 23.91 8.04
CA ASN A 43 -42.33 22.66 8.81
C ASN A 43 -42.95 21.51 7.99
N GLY A 44 -43.25 21.73 6.71
CA GLY A 44 -43.69 20.69 5.76
C GLY A 44 -45.13 20.19 5.92
N VAL A 45 -45.91 20.79 6.81
CA VAL A 45 -47.33 20.45 6.98
C VAL A 45 -48.12 20.82 5.71
N LYS A 46 -49.10 19.99 5.38
CA LYS A 46 -50.05 20.17 4.27
C LYS A 46 -51.49 20.21 4.83
N PRO A 47 -52.43 20.96 4.21
CA PRO A 47 -52.28 21.72 2.97
C PRO A 47 -51.35 22.93 3.11
N ALA A 48 -51.34 23.61 4.26
CA ALA A 48 -50.47 24.75 4.55
C ALA A 48 -49.49 24.47 5.70
N CYS A 49 -48.29 25.05 5.63
CA CYS A 49 -47.30 24.98 6.69
C CYS A 49 -47.60 26.04 7.76
N SER A 50 -47.31 25.74 9.04
CA SER A 50 -47.79 26.58 10.15
C SER A 50 -47.30 28.03 10.07
N LEU A 51 -46.06 28.25 9.62
CA LEU A 51 -45.48 29.59 9.44
C LEU A 51 -46.14 30.40 8.31
N CYS A 52 -46.71 29.74 7.30
CA CYS A 52 -47.51 30.43 6.27
C CYS A 52 -48.90 30.76 6.79
N VAL A 53 -49.54 29.88 7.57
CA VAL A 53 -50.83 30.12 8.22
C VAL A 53 -50.74 31.29 9.22
N GLU A 54 -49.77 31.24 10.12
CA GLU A 54 -49.52 32.25 11.17
C GLU A 54 -49.24 33.65 10.60
N LEU A 55 -48.54 33.72 9.45
CA LEU A 55 -48.22 34.98 8.79
C LEU A 55 -49.25 35.41 7.73
N GLY A 56 -50.30 34.61 7.47
CA GLY A 56 -51.34 34.92 6.48
C GLY A 56 -50.92 34.80 4.99
N PHE A 57 -49.94 33.96 4.67
CA PHE A 57 -49.44 33.76 3.30
C PHE A 57 -49.94 32.45 2.68
N GLU A 58 -50.25 32.48 1.38
CA GLU A 58 -50.59 31.28 0.62
C GLU A 58 -49.42 30.28 0.60
N CYS A 59 -49.70 28.98 0.75
CA CYS A 59 -48.69 27.95 0.99
C CYS A 59 -48.62 26.89 -0.12
N ILE A 60 -48.19 27.31 -1.32
CA ILE A 60 -48.08 26.44 -2.48
C ILE A 60 -46.83 25.54 -2.41
N TYR A 61 -46.96 24.27 -2.77
CA TYR A 61 -45.85 23.32 -2.96
C TYR A 61 -45.75 22.91 -4.45
N GLN A 62 -44.90 23.59 -5.23
CA GLN A 62 -44.63 23.20 -6.62
C GLN A 62 -43.67 22.01 -6.69
N GLN A 63 -43.97 21.04 -7.55
CA GLN A 63 -42.98 20.07 -8.04
C GLN A 63 -42.09 20.74 -9.11
N PRO A 64 -40.80 20.38 -9.23
CA PRO A 64 -39.93 20.92 -10.26
C PRO A 64 -40.33 20.41 -11.65
N ALA A 65 -40.53 21.32 -12.60
CA ALA A 65 -40.72 20.97 -14.01
C ALA A 65 -39.38 20.61 -14.68
N ALA A 66 -39.40 19.67 -15.62
CA ALA A 66 -38.27 19.42 -16.50
C ALA A 66 -38.09 20.57 -17.51
N ALA A 67 -36.85 20.84 -17.91
CA ALA A 67 -36.54 21.92 -18.87
C ALA A 67 -36.62 21.41 -20.32
N ASN A 68 -37.29 22.18 -21.18
CA ASN A 68 -37.37 21.97 -22.63
C ASN A 68 -36.09 22.50 -23.32
N GLY A 69 -35.74 22.09 -24.55
CA GLY A 69 -36.38 21.12 -25.46
C GLY A 69 -36.05 21.45 -26.93
N VAL A 70 -36.85 20.89 -27.87
CA VAL A 70 -36.77 21.08 -29.35
C VAL A 70 -35.52 20.39 -29.98
N ASN A 71 -35.60 19.53 -31.01
CA ASN A 71 -36.72 19.00 -31.83
C ASN A 71 -36.48 17.46 -32.07
N THR A 72 -37.00 16.70 -33.06
CA THR A 72 -37.71 17.01 -34.32
C THR A 72 -38.78 15.95 -34.65
N THR A 73 -39.92 16.43 -35.16
CA THR A 73 -40.92 15.78 -36.04
C THR A 73 -40.82 14.29 -36.41
N VAL A 74 -41.86 13.51 -36.06
CA VAL A 74 -42.67 12.64 -36.96
C VAL A 74 -43.94 12.16 -36.20
N PRO A 75 -45.11 11.89 -36.86
CA PRO A 75 -46.41 11.95 -36.18
C PRO A 75 -46.97 10.63 -35.59
N GLN A 76 -48.13 10.75 -34.93
CA GLN A 76 -48.88 9.68 -34.24
C GLN A 76 -49.36 8.55 -35.15
N GLN A 77 -49.29 7.29 -34.67
CA GLN A 77 -50.43 6.35 -34.77
C GLN A 77 -50.34 5.15 -33.80
N ASN A 78 -51.52 4.75 -33.33
CA ASN A 78 -51.96 3.45 -32.78
C ASN A 78 -51.15 2.74 -31.67
N SER A 79 -51.74 2.73 -30.48
CA SER A 79 -51.53 1.75 -29.42
C SER A 79 -52.30 0.44 -29.69
N SER A 80 -51.61 -0.66 -29.98
CA SER A 80 -52.20 -2.01 -30.02
C SER A 80 -51.11 -3.09 -29.82
N GLY A 81 -50.99 -3.63 -28.60
CA GLY A 81 -50.09 -4.77 -28.33
C GLY A 81 -49.58 -4.90 -26.89
N TYR A 82 -49.53 -3.82 -26.11
CA TYR A 82 -49.10 -3.91 -24.69
C TYR A 82 -50.14 -4.60 -23.81
N ASP A 83 -51.43 -4.23 -23.93
CA ASP A 83 -52.52 -4.89 -23.18
C ASP A 83 -52.66 -6.38 -23.55
N GLU A 84 -52.36 -6.73 -24.81
CA GLU A 84 -52.48 -8.11 -25.30
C GLU A 84 -51.34 -8.99 -24.75
N ARG A 85 -50.11 -8.45 -24.66
CA ARG A 85 -48.99 -9.10 -23.95
C ARG A 85 -49.22 -9.15 -22.44
N LEU A 86 -49.88 -8.14 -21.85
CA LEU A 86 -50.23 -8.14 -20.43
C LEU A 86 -51.25 -9.26 -20.11
N ARG A 87 -52.32 -9.38 -20.91
CA ARG A 87 -53.29 -10.48 -20.78
C ARG A 87 -52.66 -11.86 -20.95
N ALA A 88 -51.78 -12.04 -21.94
CA ALA A 88 -51.06 -13.30 -22.12
C ALA A 88 -50.22 -13.70 -20.89
N ILE A 89 -49.62 -12.72 -20.20
CA ILE A 89 -48.89 -12.94 -18.94
C ILE A 89 -49.87 -13.25 -17.79
N GLU A 90 -50.98 -12.52 -17.67
CA GLU A 90 -52.01 -12.76 -16.64
C GLU A 90 -52.67 -14.14 -16.77
N ASP A 91 -53.02 -14.58 -17.98
CA ASP A 91 -53.63 -15.89 -18.22
C ASP A 91 -52.63 -17.03 -18.02
N THR A 92 -51.34 -16.80 -18.32
CA THR A 92 -50.26 -17.73 -17.99
C THR A 92 -50.09 -17.87 -16.46
N LEU A 93 -50.20 -16.76 -15.72
CA LEU A 93 -50.19 -16.77 -14.25
C LEU A 93 -51.43 -17.46 -13.67
N ARG A 94 -52.63 -17.29 -14.26
CA ARG A 94 -53.84 -18.03 -13.86
C ARG A 94 -53.64 -19.54 -14.03
N LEU A 95 -53.14 -19.99 -15.19
CA LEU A 95 -52.88 -21.41 -15.45
C LEU A 95 -51.85 -22.03 -14.49
N LEU A 96 -50.86 -21.26 -14.02
CA LEU A 96 -49.87 -21.72 -13.03
C LEU A 96 -50.41 -21.75 -11.60
N VAL A 97 -51.44 -20.96 -11.29
CA VAL A 97 -52.16 -20.99 -10.00
C VAL A 97 -53.18 -22.14 -9.96
N ASP A 98 -53.95 -22.35 -11.03
CA ASP A 98 -54.89 -23.48 -11.15
C ASP A 98 -54.19 -24.85 -11.10
N GLN A 99 -52.90 -24.92 -11.45
CA GLN A 99 -52.08 -26.12 -11.29
C GLN A 99 -51.59 -26.38 -9.85
N ASN A 100 -51.79 -25.45 -8.90
CA ASN A 100 -51.24 -25.53 -7.54
C ASN A 100 -52.28 -25.48 -6.39
N GLU A 101 -53.58 -25.32 -6.65
CA GLU A 101 -54.62 -25.49 -5.63
C GLU A 101 -55.16 -26.95 -5.59
N PRO A 102 -55.02 -27.69 -4.47
CA PRO A 102 -55.51 -29.06 -4.37
C PRO A 102 -57.03 -29.10 -4.15
N SER A 103 -57.77 -29.45 -5.19
CA SER A 103 -59.24 -29.48 -5.17
C SER A 103 -59.82 -30.68 -4.39
N GLY A 104 -60.67 -30.38 -3.39
CA GLY A 104 -61.74 -31.29 -2.95
C GLY A 104 -61.63 -31.90 -1.53
N PRO A 105 -62.77 -32.12 -0.82
CA PRO A 105 -62.78 -32.40 0.61
C PRO A 105 -62.80 -33.91 0.97
N LYS A 106 -61.63 -34.56 1.08
CA LYS A 106 -61.50 -35.91 1.68
C LYS A 106 -60.27 -36.11 2.57
N ARG A 107 -60.06 -35.24 3.59
CA ARG A 107 -58.97 -35.46 4.57
C ARG A 107 -59.16 -34.89 5.99
N ARG A 108 -60.38 -34.93 6.55
CA ARG A 108 -60.65 -34.40 7.91
C ARG A 108 -60.45 -35.38 9.07
N GLU A 109 -60.09 -36.64 8.79
CA GLU A 109 -59.90 -37.69 9.83
C GLU A 109 -58.43 -37.98 10.18
N SER A 110 -57.45 -37.57 9.36
CA SER A 110 -56.04 -37.87 9.59
C SER A 110 -55.29 -36.87 10.48
N TYR A 111 -55.94 -35.79 10.91
CA TYR A 111 -55.30 -34.73 11.71
C TYR A 111 -55.40 -34.94 13.23
N PHE A 112 -56.42 -35.63 13.73
CA PHE A 112 -56.52 -35.94 15.17
C PHE A 112 -55.50 -37.00 15.60
N ARG A 113 -55.35 -38.09 14.83
CA ARG A 113 -54.45 -39.21 15.15
C ARG A 113 -52.93 -38.92 15.00
N ARG A 114 -52.54 -37.65 14.89
CA ARG A 114 -51.12 -37.21 14.81
C ARG A 114 -50.75 -36.20 15.91
N ALA A 115 -51.72 -35.70 16.68
CA ALA A 115 -51.45 -34.99 17.93
C ALA A 115 -51.11 -35.99 19.05
N GLU A 116 -51.97 -36.99 19.27
CA GLU A 116 -51.85 -38.01 20.33
C GLU A 116 -50.51 -38.77 20.28
N VAL A 117 -49.95 -38.98 19.07
CA VAL A 117 -48.68 -39.69 18.88
C VAL A 117 -47.46 -38.84 19.27
N LEU A 118 -47.56 -37.51 19.22
CA LEU A 118 -46.45 -36.63 19.63
C LEU A 118 -46.39 -36.49 21.16
N GLU A 119 -47.53 -36.31 21.83
CA GLU A 119 -47.57 -36.28 23.31
C GLU A 119 -47.09 -37.60 23.95
N GLN A 120 -47.35 -38.75 23.31
CA GLN A 120 -46.87 -40.04 23.79
C GLN A 120 -45.35 -40.25 23.62
N VAL A 121 -44.71 -39.62 22.64
CA VAL A 121 -43.25 -39.71 22.44
C VAL A 121 -42.51 -38.82 23.45
N GLU A 122 -43.00 -37.60 23.72
CA GLU A 122 -42.38 -36.71 24.71
C GLU A 122 -42.46 -37.28 26.14
N GLN A 123 -43.50 -38.05 26.47
CA GLN A 123 -43.63 -38.70 27.79
C GLN A 123 -42.73 -39.93 27.98
N GLN A 124 -42.21 -40.55 26.91
CA GLN A 124 -41.30 -41.70 27.04
C GLN A 124 -39.82 -41.30 27.15
N GLN A 125 -39.41 -40.15 26.62
CA GLN A 125 -38.00 -39.70 26.68
C GLN A 125 -37.57 -39.08 28.02
N GLN A 126 -38.47 -38.96 29.01
CA GLN A 126 -38.13 -38.48 30.36
C GLN A 126 -37.75 -39.60 31.37
N ARG A 127 -37.47 -40.84 30.91
CA ARG A 127 -37.15 -41.97 31.81
C ARG A 127 -35.90 -42.79 31.45
N GLN A 128 -34.75 -42.13 31.28
CA GLN A 128 -33.48 -42.65 31.78
C GLN A 128 -32.39 -41.56 31.75
N VAL A 129 -32.07 -41.01 32.94
CA VAL A 129 -30.85 -40.22 33.14
C VAL A 129 -29.91 -41.06 34.00
N THR A 130 -28.93 -41.68 33.36
CA THR A 130 -27.73 -42.21 34.01
C THR A 130 -26.55 -41.37 33.55
N VAL A 131 -25.89 -40.70 34.49
CA VAL A 131 -24.68 -39.92 34.22
C VAL A 131 -23.55 -40.87 33.85
N ASN A 132 -22.89 -40.61 32.74
CA ASN A 132 -21.49 -40.99 32.50
C ASN A 132 -20.79 -39.82 31.82
N SER A 133 -19.56 -39.54 32.25
CA SER A 133 -18.60 -38.77 31.46
C SER A 133 -17.88 -39.71 30.50
N ASP A 134 -17.60 -39.24 29.28
CA ASP A 134 -16.23 -39.02 28.80
C ASP A 134 -16.26 -38.40 27.38
N GLU A 135 -15.10 -38.04 26.84
CA GLU A 135 -14.96 -37.52 25.48
C GLU A 135 -15.00 -38.65 24.45
N ASP A 136 -15.97 -38.65 23.55
CA ASP A 136 -15.86 -39.38 22.27
C ASP A 136 -16.46 -38.55 21.13
N VAL A 137 -15.64 -38.29 20.10
CA VAL A 137 -16.06 -37.75 18.81
C VAL A 137 -15.83 -38.87 17.80
N ALA A 138 -16.92 -39.47 17.33
CA ALA A 138 -16.85 -40.63 16.44
C ALA A 138 -16.07 -40.29 15.16
N ILE A 139 -14.95 -41.00 14.96
CA ILE A 139 -14.25 -41.05 13.68
C ILE A 139 -15.08 -41.94 12.75
N LEU A 140 -15.21 -41.53 11.49
CA LEU A 140 -15.71 -42.37 10.41
C LEU A 140 -14.51 -42.77 9.57
N ASP A 141 -14.23 -44.07 9.50
CA ASP A 141 -13.36 -44.62 8.47
C ASP A 141 -14.09 -44.56 7.12
N GLU A 142 -13.42 -44.09 6.07
CA GLU A 142 -13.97 -44.04 4.71
C GLU A 142 -13.48 -45.28 3.93
N ASP A 143 -14.36 -46.25 3.70
CA ASP A 143 -14.14 -47.33 2.71
C ASP A 143 -14.06 -46.74 1.30
N ASP A 144 -13.04 -47.12 0.53
CA ASP A 144 -12.72 -46.55 -0.79
C ASP A 144 -13.18 -47.49 -1.93
N ASP A 145 -14.30 -47.17 -2.60
CA ASP A 145 -14.75 -47.91 -3.79
C ASP A 145 -15.78 -47.13 -4.67
N GLN A 146 -15.30 -46.22 -5.53
CA GLN A 146 -16.01 -45.80 -6.77
C GLN A 146 -15.09 -45.05 -7.77
N PRO A 147 -15.41 -45.04 -9.08
CA PRO A 147 -14.39 -44.98 -10.12
C PRO A 147 -13.84 -43.59 -10.43
N ALA A 148 -12.54 -43.56 -10.75
CA ALA A 148 -11.82 -42.37 -11.15
C ALA A 148 -12.33 -41.76 -12.47
N ASN A 149 -12.71 -40.48 -12.42
CA ASN A 149 -12.77 -39.60 -13.59
C ASN A 149 -11.72 -38.49 -13.40
N ALA A 150 -10.92 -38.23 -14.43
CA ALA A 150 -9.80 -37.29 -14.34
C ALA A 150 -10.25 -35.82 -14.36
N GLY A 151 -10.11 -35.13 -13.22
CA GLY A 151 -10.25 -33.67 -13.09
C GLY A 151 -9.00 -33.06 -12.47
N GLU A 152 -8.51 -31.95 -13.01
CA GLU A 152 -7.13 -31.48 -12.77
C GLU A 152 -6.98 -30.53 -11.56
N ASP A 153 -5.88 -30.69 -10.79
CA ASP A 153 -5.59 -29.93 -9.56
C ASP A 153 -5.35 -28.42 -9.80
N SER A 154 -6.30 -27.57 -9.40
CA SER A 154 -6.25 -26.11 -9.53
C SER A 154 -5.86 -25.37 -8.24
N VAL A 155 -4.63 -24.83 -8.16
CA VAL A 155 -4.12 -24.05 -7.00
C VAL A 155 -4.59 -22.57 -7.00
N ASP A 156 -5.03 -22.07 -5.84
CA ASP A 156 -5.58 -20.73 -5.59
C ASP A 156 -4.53 -19.71 -5.05
N GLY A 157 -4.94 -18.47 -4.78
CA GLY A 157 -4.06 -17.39 -4.32
C GLY A 157 -3.41 -17.62 -2.94
N MET A 158 -4.07 -18.34 -2.03
CA MET A 158 -3.49 -18.81 -0.75
C MET A 158 -2.80 -20.18 -0.88
N ALA A 159 -2.82 -20.76 -2.08
CA ALA A 159 -2.43 -22.13 -2.39
C ALA A 159 -3.31 -23.23 -1.76
N ALA A 160 -4.58 -22.91 -1.49
CA ALA A 160 -5.64 -23.91 -1.41
C ALA A 160 -6.00 -24.41 -2.82
N ILE A 161 -6.81 -25.46 -2.96
CA ILE A 161 -7.36 -25.86 -4.28
C ILE A 161 -8.85 -25.52 -4.33
N THR A 162 -9.26 -24.85 -5.41
CA THR A 162 -10.66 -24.60 -5.75
C THR A 162 -11.17 -25.66 -6.71
N ASP A 163 -12.49 -25.89 -6.70
CA ASP A 163 -13.17 -26.66 -7.72
C ASP A 163 -12.94 -26.05 -9.13
N PRO A 164 -12.75 -26.84 -10.20
CA PRO A 164 -12.64 -26.33 -11.56
C PRO A 164 -13.90 -25.60 -12.06
N GLU A 165 -15.12 -25.98 -11.65
CA GLU A 165 -16.35 -25.28 -12.08
C GLU A 165 -16.41 -23.84 -11.56
N ASP A 166 -15.82 -23.61 -10.38
CA ASP A 166 -15.74 -22.31 -9.71
C ASP A 166 -14.83 -21.30 -10.43
N ARG A 167 -13.93 -21.75 -11.31
CA ARG A 167 -12.87 -20.92 -11.93
C ARG A 167 -13.41 -19.76 -12.76
N GLU A 168 -14.49 -19.95 -13.50
CA GLU A 168 -15.00 -18.92 -14.43
C GLU A 168 -15.65 -17.72 -13.70
N SER A 169 -15.88 -17.83 -12.38
CA SER A 169 -16.54 -16.78 -11.57
C SER A 169 -15.59 -15.84 -10.82
N ARG A 170 -14.26 -16.09 -10.82
CA ARG A 170 -13.33 -15.48 -9.84
C ARG A 170 -12.22 -14.64 -10.48
N PHE A 171 -12.24 -13.34 -10.20
CA PHE A 171 -11.15 -12.42 -10.54
C PHE A 171 -9.93 -12.58 -9.60
N PHE A 172 -8.75 -12.69 -10.20
CA PHE A 172 -7.45 -12.75 -9.53
C PHE A 172 -6.43 -11.84 -10.24
N GLY A 173 -6.17 -10.67 -9.67
CA GLY A 173 -5.37 -9.62 -10.29
C GLY A 173 -3.86 -9.85 -10.33
N PRO A 174 -3.10 -8.87 -10.88
CA PRO A 174 -1.67 -8.93 -11.15
C PRO A 174 -0.74 -9.42 -10.03
N SER A 175 -0.99 -9.10 -8.76
CA SER A 175 -0.10 -9.52 -7.65
C SER A 175 -0.22 -11.00 -7.28
N SER A 176 -1.33 -11.64 -7.64
CA SER A 176 -1.68 -12.99 -7.20
C SER A 176 -0.69 -14.06 -7.66
N ASN A 177 -0.50 -15.09 -6.84
CA ASN A 177 0.33 -16.24 -7.21
C ASN A 177 -0.23 -17.03 -8.41
N ILE A 178 -1.54 -16.96 -8.67
CA ILE A 178 -2.19 -17.53 -9.85
C ILE A 178 -1.71 -16.83 -11.14
N THR A 179 -1.74 -15.49 -11.17
CA THR A 179 -1.25 -14.75 -12.34
C THR A 179 0.25 -14.93 -12.54
N PHE A 180 1.04 -15.04 -11.45
CA PHE A 180 2.46 -15.36 -11.55
C PHE A 180 2.71 -16.80 -12.09
N LEU A 181 2.00 -17.81 -11.57
CA LEU A 181 2.03 -19.19 -12.07
C LEU A 181 1.70 -19.29 -13.56
N ARG A 182 0.75 -18.49 -14.06
CA ARG A 182 0.44 -18.42 -15.49
C ARG A 182 1.64 -17.93 -16.30
N HIS A 183 2.30 -16.85 -15.90
CA HIS A 183 3.52 -16.35 -16.58
C HIS A 183 4.66 -17.38 -16.57
N ILE A 184 4.82 -18.11 -15.45
CA ILE A 184 5.78 -19.21 -15.32
C ILE A 184 5.43 -20.33 -16.33
N SER A 185 4.19 -20.80 -16.34
CA SER A 185 3.72 -21.86 -17.24
C SER A 185 3.85 -21.50 -18.72
N ASP A 186 3.52 -20.26 -19.09
CA ASP A 186 3.65 -19.74 -20.46
C ASP A 186 5.13 -19.76 -20.93
N ALA A 187 6.05 -19.35 -20.06
CA ALA A 187 7.49 -19.39 -20.31
C ALA A 187 8.03 -20.83 -20.37
N THR A 188 7.69 -21.68 -19.40
CA THR A 188 8.09 -23.10 -19.37
C THR A 188 7.61 -23.86 -20.60
N SER A 189 6.36 -23.66 -21.03
CA SER A 189 5.81 -24.32 -22.21
C SER A 189 6.53 -23.90 -23.50
N THR A 190 6.95 -22.63 -23.58
CA THR A 190 7.72 -22.12 -24.72
C THR A 190 9.14 -22.69 -24.73
N THR A 191 9.79 -22.76 -23.56
CA THR A 191 11.11 -23.39 -23.38
C THR A 191 11.13 -24.87 -23.79
N LEU A 192 10.21 -25.70 -23.29
CA LEU A 192 10.18 -27.14 -23.59
C LEU A 192 9.92 -27.44 -25.07
N LYS A 193 9.19 -26.56 -25.77
CA LYS A 193 9.01 -26.61 -27.23
C LYS A 193 10.30 -26.29 -27.98
N ALA A 194 11.07 -25.31 -27.53
CA ALA A 194 12.33 -24.91 -28.17
C ALA A 194 13.44 -25.97 -28.02
N ILE A 195 13.50 -26.66 -26.87
CA ILE A 195 14.47 -27.73 -26.58
C ILE A 195 14.13 -29.05 -27.33
N GLY A 196 12.98 -29.13 -28.02
CA GLY A 196 12.63 -30.26 -28.88
C GLY A 196 12.14 -31.52 -28.16
N GLN A 197 12.03 -31.49 -26.83
CA GLN A 197 11.53 -32.60 -25.99
C GLN A 197 10.04 -32.93 -26.21
N SER A 198 9.31 -32.12 -27.01
CA SER A 198 7.91 -32.37 -27.41
C SER A 198 7.77 -33.52 -28.42
N ARG A 199 8.22 -34.73 -28.06
CA ARG A 199 8.13 -35.97 -28.85
C ARG A 199 7.56 -37.19 -28.10
N THR A 200 6.77 -36.94 -27.05
CA THR A 200 5.75 -37.87 -26.57
C THR A 200 4.35 -37.30 -26.85
N SER A 201 3.36 -38.17 -27.04
CA SER A 201 1.98 -37.78 -27.35
C SER A 201 1.17 -37.46 -26.09
N GLU A 202 1.66 -36.51 -25.29
CA GLU A 202 0.94 -35.92 -24.16
C GLU A 202 0.54 -34.46 -24.48
N PRO A 203 -0.56 -33.93 -23.90
CA PRO A 203 -1.00 -32.57 -24.17
C PRO A 203 0.00 -31.53 -23.65
N PRO A 204 0.15 -30.38 -24.32
CA PRO A 204 1.05 -29.32 -23.87
C PRO A 204 0.62 -28.77 -22.50
N LEU A 205 1.59 -28.57 -21.58
CA LEU A 205 1.37 -28.19 -20.17
C LEU A 205 0.37 -27.02 -19.94
N GLY A 206 0.19 -26.12 -20.91
CA GLY A 206 -0.81 -25.06 -20.81
C GLY A 206 -2.25 -25.58 -20.66
N GLN A 207 -2.64 -26.65 -21.38
CA GLN A 207 -4.00 -27.20 -21.30
C GLN A 207 -4.28 -27.82 -19.92
N SER A 208 -3.28 -28.47 -19.31
CA SER A 208 -3.36 -29.15 -18.01
C SER A 208 -3.39 -28.20 -16.79
N LEU A 209 -3.12 -26.90 -17.01
CA LEU A 209 -3.11 -25.89 -15.95
C LEU A 209 -4.19 -24.81 -16.15
N VAL A 210 -4.46 -24.39 -17.39
CA VAL A 210 -5.52 -23.42 -17.74
C VAL A 210 -6.12 -23.73 -19.13
N SER A 211 -7.25 -24.42 -19.16
CA SER A 211 -8.06 -24.59 -20.38
C SER A 211 -9.19 -23.55 -20.48
N ARG A 212 -9.60 -23.23 -21.73
CA ARG A 212 -10.81 -22.44 -22.06
C ARG A 212 -11.82 -23.35 -22.75
N ALA A 213 -13.10 -23.20 -22.42
CA ALA A 213 -14.18 -23.98 -23.00
C ALA A 213 -14.59 -23.51 -24.42
N ALA A 214 -15.28 -24.42 -25.13
CA ALA A 214 -16.13 -24.11 -26.28
C ALA A 214 -17.56 -24.59 -25.95
N SER A 215 -18.58 -23.89 -26.46
CA SER A 215 -20.00 -24.16 -26.17
C SER A 215 -20.72 -24.79 -27.38
N PRO A 216 -21.93 -25.36 -27.22
CA PRO A 216 -22.58 -25.93 -26.02
C PRO A 216 -23.10 -27.37 -26.27
N VAL A 217 -23.70 -28.03 -25.26
CA VAL A 217 -25.02 -28.73 -25.33
C VAL A 217 -25.41 -29.34 -23.97
N THR A 218 -26.71 -29.43 -23.72
CA THR A 218 -27.35 -29.81 -22.46
C THR A 218 -27.29 -31.30 -22.11
N THR A 219 -26.91 -31.62 -20.86
CA THR A 219 -27.50 -32.75 -20.10
C THR A 219 -27.73 -32.32 -18.65
N LEU A 220 -28.75 -32.88 -17.98
CA LEU A 220 -29.18 -32.51 -16.63
C LEU A 220 -28.74 -33.53 -15.58
N LEU A 221 -28.66 -33.08 -14.32
CA LEU A 221 -28.33 -33.83 -13.09
C LEU A 221 -26.83 -34.13 -12.93
N SER A 222 -26.26 -34.15 -11.70
CA SER A 222 -26.91 -34.28 -10.39
C SER A 222 -26.30 -33.41 -9.27
N GLU A 223 -26.99 -32.35 -8.85
CA GLU A 223 -26.76 -31.68 -7.56
C GLU A 223 -27.14 -32.59 -6.38
N LYS A 224 -26.22 -33.47 -5.93
CA LYS A 224 -26.38 -34.21 -4.65
C LYS A 224 -25.07 -34.41 -3.91
N SER A 225 -24.64 -33.39 -3.16
CA SER A 225 -23.99 -33.68 -1.88
C SER A 225 -24.97 -34.50 -1.01
N PRO A 226 -24.52 -35.49 -0.22
CA PRO A 226 -25.41 -36.23 0.67
C PRO A 226 -26.06 -35.25 1.66
N ALA A 227 -27.39 -35.30 1.76
CA ALA A 227 -28.15 -34.41 2.61
C ALA A 227 -28.00 -34.80 4.09
N VAL A 228 -26.84 -34.48 4.66
CA VAL A 228 -26.68 -34.34 6.11
C VAL A 228 -27.76 -33.37 6.57
N ARG A 229 -28.79 -33.89 7.25
CA ARG A 229 -29.78 -33.05 7.93
C ARG A 229 -29.00 -32.07 8.79
N SER A 230 -29.24 -30.78 8.60
CA SER A 230 -28.66 -29.73 9.45
C SER A 230 -28.90 -30.12 10.92
N GLN A 231 -27.82 -30.55 11.59
CA GLN A 231 -27.82 -30.58 13.03
C GLN A 231 -28.06 -29.14 13.47
N TYR A 232 -29.01 -28.94 14.39
CA TYR A 232 -29.27 -27.61 14.94
C TYR A 232 -28.04 -27.15 15.71
N VAL A 233 -27.13 -26.45 15.04
CA VAL A 233 -25.91 -25.88 15.63
C VAL A 233 -26.37 -24.93 16.72
N ASN A 234 -26.25 -25.35 17.98
CA ASN A 234 -26.76 -24.58 19.10
C ASN A 234 -25.87 -23.36 19.31
N ILE A 235 -26.28 -22.24 18.71
CA ILE A 235 -25.64 -20.93 18.75
C ILE A 235 -25.29 -20.46 20.18
N ARG A 236 -26.04 -20.92 21.19
CA ARG A 236 -25.83 -20.58 22.61
C ARG A 236 -25.06 -21.63 23.39
N SER A 237 -24.62 -22.73 22.76
CA SER A 237 -23.74 -23.71 23.39
C SER A 237 -22.36 -23.11 23.61
N LEU A 238 -21.87 -23.20 24.84
CA LEU A 238 -20.51 -22.83 25.25
C LEU A 238 -19.82 -24.06 25.86
N PRO A 239 -18.47 -24.11 25.87
CA PRO A 239 -17.73 -25.14 26.61
C PRO A 239 -18.00 -25.09 28.12
N SER A 240 -17.52 -26.09 28.85
CA SER A 240 -17.42 -26.02 30.31
C SER A 240 -16.62 -24.78 30.74
N GLU A 241 -16.94 -24.21 31.90
CA GLU A 241 -16.36 -22.93 32.33
C GLU A 241 -14.81 -22.96 32.38
N SER A 242 -14.24 -24.07 32.87
CA SER A 242 -12.79 -24.28 32.88
C SER A 242 -12.19 -24.33 31.47
N ARG A 243 -12.82 -25.03 30.52
CA ARG A 243 -12.38 -25.05 29.11
C ARG A 243 -12.52 -23.67 28.46
N ALA A 244 -13.63 -22.96 28.69
CA ALA A 244 -13.85 -21.64 28.13
C ALA A 244 -12.83 -20.59 28.63
N LEU A 245 -12.57 -20.53 29.94
CA LEU A 245 -11.56 -19.64 30.51
C LEU A 245 -10.14 -20.02 30.03
N HIS A 246 -9.82 -21.31 29.98
CA HIS A 246 -8.55 -21.80 29.44
C HIS A 246 -8.35 -21.42 27.97
N LEU A 247 -9.38 -21.53 27.12
CA LEU A 247 -9.30 -21.12 25.71
C LEU A 247 -9.14 -19.60 25.53
N ILE A 248 -9.77 -18.76 26.38
CA ILE A 248 -9.55 -17.30 26.36
C ILE A 248 -8.09 -16.98 26.71
N GLN A 249 -7.58 -17.54 27.82
CA GLN A 249 -6.20 -17.33 28.26
C GLN A 249 -5.20 -17.83 27.21
N LEU A 250 -5.43 -19.03 26.67
CA LEU A 250 -4.61 -19.66 25.63
C LEU A 250 -4.51 -18.77 24.39
N PHE A 251 -5.66 -18.25 23.91
CA PHE A 251 -5.70 -17.27 22.82
C PHE A 251 -4.80 -16.06 23.10
N PHE A 252 -5.02 -15.33 24.20
CA PHE A 252 -4.26 -14.09 24.47
C PHE A 252 -2.77 -14.36 24.76
N SER A 253 -2.42 -15.50 25.36
CA SER A 253 -1.03 -15.90 25.64
C SER A 253 -0.21 -16.28 24.40
N ASP A 254 -0.86 -16.58 23.27
CA ASP A 254 -0.22 -17.06 22.06
C ASP A 254 -0.55 -16.22 20.82
N THR A 255 -1.70 -16.42 20.18
CA THR A 255 -2.00 -15.83 18.86
C THR A 255 -2.74 -14.50 18.98
N GLY A 256 -3.56 -14.32 20.01
CA GLY A 256 -4.26 -13.09 20.35
C GLY A 256 -3.33 -11.91 20.63
N MET A 257 -2.08 -12.19 21.04
CA MET A 257 -1.02 -11.18 21.19
C MET A 257 -0.74 -10.39 19.89
N LEU A 258 -1.02 -10.99 18.73
CA LEU A 258 -0.87 -10.37 17.41
C LEU A 258 -2.06 -9.48 17.02
N PHE A 259 -3.13 -9.46 17.83
CA PHE A 259 -4.36 -8.71 17.62
C PHE A 259 -4.62 -7.67 18.73
N PRO A 260 -3.73 -6.67 18.92
CA PRO A 260 -3.78 -5.70 20.03
C PRO A 260 -4.95 -4.69 19.95
N TYR A 261 -5.92 -4.94 19.07
CA TYR A 261 -7.20 -4.27 18.93
C TYR A 261 -8.36 -4.99 19.67
N ILE A 262 -8.09 -6.13 20.31
CA ILE A 262 -8.98 -6.82 21.26
C ILE A 262 -8.41 -6.61 22.66
N HIS A 263 -9.28 -6.42 23.67
CA HIS A 263 -8.86 -6.21 25.05
C HIS A 263 -9.22 -7.41 25.94
N GLU A 264 -8.21 -8.11 26.47
CA GLU A 264 -8.39 -9.31 27.28
C GLU A 264 -9.23 -9.04 28.54
N GLN A 265 -8.92 -7.99 29.29
CA GLN A 265 -9.64 -7.69 30.54
C GLN A 265 -11.13 -7.45 30.29
N GLU A 266 -11.50 -6.76 29.20
CA GLU A 266 -12.91 -6.50 28.87
C GLU A 266 -13.64 -7.79 28.42
N ILE A 267 -12.98 -8.70 27.71
CA ILE A 267 -13.51 -10.03 27.39
C ILE A 267 -13.77 -10.83 28.68
N LEU A 268 -12.79 -10.91 29.59
CA LEU A 268 -12.91 -11.62 30.87
C LEU A 268 -13.95 -11.00 31.81
N ARG A 269 -14.03 -9.66 31.86
CA ARG A 269 -15.03 -8.90 32.63
C ARG A 269 -16.44 -9.13 32.09
N THR A 270 -16.61 -9.14 30.78
CA THR A 270 -17.91 -9.40 30.15
C THR A 270 -18.30 -10.87 30.31
N TYR A 271 -17.38 -11.83 30.14
CA TYR A 271 -17.63 -13.25 30.40
C TYR A 271 -18.08 -13.49 31.85
N SER A 272 -17.36 -12.92 32.83
CA SER A 272 -17.69 -12.98 34.26
C SER A 272 -19.04 -12.32 34.60
N THR A 273 -19.53 -11.42 33.76
CA THR A 273 -20.83 -10.75 33.91
C THR A 273 -21.95 -11.55 33.26
N ALA A 274 -21.72 -12.09 32.06
CA ALA A 274 -22.61 -13.02 31.38
C ALA A 274 -22.84 -14.28 32.24
N ARG A 275 -21.78 -14.87 32.82
CA ARG A 275 -21.86 -16.02 33.74
C ARG A 275 -22.78 -15.75 34.94
N ARG A 276 -22.59 -14.61 35.63
CA ARG A 276 -23.44 -14.20 36.78
C ARG A 276 -24.91 -14.07 36.37
N ASN A 277 -25.17 -13.59 35.16
CA ASN A 277 -26.50 -13.43 34.59
C ASN A 277 -26.99 -14.69 33.81
N ARG A 278 -26.36 -15.85 34.02
CA ARG A 278 -26.68 -17.15 33.37
C ARG A 278 -26.79 -17.07 31.83
N PHE A 279 -26.01 -16.20 31.21
CA PHE A 279 -26.01 -15.90 29.77
C PHE A 279 -27.36 -15.44 29.19
N VAL A 280 -28.31 -15.00 30.03
CA VAL A 280 -29.68 -14.61 29.62
C VAL A 280 -29.71 -13.32 28.78
N SER A 281 -28.77 -12.40 29.01
CA SER A 281 -28.67 -11.12 28.29
C SER A 281 -27.23 -10.90 27.81
N VAL A 282 -26.94 -11.32 26.58
CA VAL A 282 -25.62 -11.28 25.94
C VAL A 282 -25.78 -10.77 24.50
N SER A 283 -24.88 -9.90 24.04
CA SER A 283 -24.95 -9.39 22.66
C SER A 283 -24.48 -10.44 21.64
N ARG A 284 -25.14 -10.46 20.47
CA ARG A 284 -24.78 -11.38 19.38
C ARG A 284 -23.34 -11.18 18.90
N SER A 285 -22.88 -9.93 18.81
CA SER A 285 -21.51 -9.62 18.37
C SER A 285 -20.44 -10.01 19.38
N TRP A 286 -20.71 -9.93 20.69
CA TRP A 286 -19.78 -10.47 21.69
C TRP A 286 -19.76 -12.01 21.69
N LEU A 287 -20.92 -12.66 21.57
CA LEU A 287 -20.97 -14.13 21.47
C LEU A 287 -20.33 -14.65 20.17
N CYS A 288 -20.44 -13.89 19.07
CA CYS A 288 -19.71 -14.09 17.82
C CYS A 288 -18.20 -14.06 18.10
N LEU A 289 -17.71 -12.95 18.64
CA LEU A 289 -16.28 -12.75 18.93
C LEU A 289 -15.73 -13.82 19.88
N LEU A 290 -16.49 -14.24 20.89
CA LEU A 290 -16.08 -15.29 21.83
C LEU A 290 -15.93 -16.66 21.15
N ASN A 291 -16.86 -17.06 20.27
CA ASN A 291 -16.71 -18.31 19.50
C ASN A 291 -15.51 -18.25 18.55
N VAL A 292 -15.21 -17.08 17.97
CA VAL A 292 -14.01 -16.89 17.14
C VAL A 292 -12.73 -17.00 17.96
N ILE A 293 -12.70 -16.41 19.17
CA ILE A 293 -11.57 -16.56 20.12
C ILE A 293 -11.34 -18.04 20.45
N PHE A 294 -12.40 -18.82 20.71
CA PHE A 294 -12.28 -20.27 20.91
C PHE A 294 -11.71 -20.99 19.68
N ALA A 295 -12.20 -20.70 18.48
CA ALA A 295 -11.71 -21.30 17.23
C ALA A 295 -10.20 -21.04 17.02
N PHE A 296 -9.75 -19.80 17.21
CA PHE A 296 -8.32 -19.46 17.15
C PHE A 296 -7.50 -20.25 18.18
N ALA A 297 -7.98 -20.34 19.42
CA ALA A 297 -7.31 -21.09 20.49
C ALA A 297 -7.21 -22.60 20.20
N THR A 298 -8.23 -23.20 19.58
CA THR A 298 -8.21 -24.63 19.20
C THR A 298 -7.43 -24.93 17.92
N TYR A 299 -7.31 -23.99 16.99
CA TYR A 299 -6.70 -24.23 15.67
C TYR A 299 -5.22 -23.86 15.56
N ILE A 300 -4.78 -22.86 16.32
CA ILE A 300 -3.43 -22.26 16.16
C ILE A 300 -2.64 -22.41 17.45
N SER A 301 -3.25 -22.03 18.57
CA SER A 301 -2.73 -22.25 19.92
C SER A 301 -2.99 -23.70 20.41
N ALA A 302 -3.19 -24.63 19.46
CA ALA A 302 -3.61 -25.99 19.68
C ALA A 302 -2.65 -26.77 20.59
N ARG A 303 -3.16 -27.78 21.30
CA ARG A 303 -2.31 -28.63 22.12
C ARG A 303 -1.53 -29.62 21.25
N PRO A 304 -0.23 -29.87 21.53
CA PRO A 304 0.56 -30.88 20.84
C PRO A 304 0.27 -32.32 21.33
N ASP A 305 -0.70 -32.53 22.22
CA ASP A 305 -1.12 -33.83 22.76
C ASP A 305 -2.28 -34.49 21.97
N GLN A 306 -2.85 -33.80 20.97
CA GLN A 306 -3.95 -34.31 20.13
C GLN A 306 -3.66 -34.14 18.63
N PRO A 307 -4.16 -35.05 17.76
CA PRO A 307 -4.01 -34.95 16.30
C PRO A 307 -4.51 -33.62 15.72
N ALA A 308 -3.85 -33.16 14.65
CA ALA A 308 -4.20 -31.91 13.97
C ALA A 308 -5.63 -31.91 13.44
N GLU A 309 -6.14 -33.08 13.00
CA GLU A 309 -7.50 -33.29 12.54
C GLU A 309 -8.54 -33.05 13.66
N LYS A 310 -8.29 -33.54 14.89
CA LYS A 310 -9.21 -33.35 16.04
C LYS A 310 -9.27 -31.87 16.44
N ASN A 311 -8.13 -31.20 16.51
CA ASN A 311 -8.03 -29.76 16.77
C ASN A 311 -8.74 -28.91 15.69
N ALA A 312 -8.60 -29.27 14.41
CA ALA A 312 -9.28 -28.60 13.31
C ALA A 312 -10.81 -28.82 13.34
N ALA A 313 -11.27 -30.02 13.72
CA ALA A 313 -12.70 -30.33 13.87
C ALA A 313 -13.36 -29.55 15.01
N GLU A 314 -12.73 -29.47 16.20
CA GLU A 314 -13.25 -28.67 17.32
C GLU A 314 -13.34 -27.18 16.93
N SER A 315 -12.35 -26.66 16.20
CA SER A 315 -12.33 -25.27 15.73
C SER A 315 -13.45 -24.95 14.75
N GLU A 316 -13.71 -25.80 13.76
CA GLU A 316 -14.77 -25.53 12.77
C GLU A 316 -16.16 -25.51 13.44
N VAL A 317 -16.41 -26.33 14.47
CA VAL A 317 -17.65 -26.29 15.27
C VAL A 317 -17.85 -24.94 15.98
N PHE A 318 -16.78 -24.29 16.46
CA PHE A 318 -16.87 -22.92 16.98
C PHE A 318 -17.08 -21.89 15.85
N MET A 319 -16.40 -22.07 14.71
CA MET A 319 -16.51 -21.17 13.57
C MET A 319 -17.87 -21.24 12.86
N GLU A 320 -18.58 -22.37 12.92
CA GLU A 320 -19.97 -22.51 12.46
C GLU A 320 -20.95 -21.74 13.36
N ARG A 321 -20.79 -21.81 14.69
CA ARG A 321 -21.55 -21.00 15.64
C ARG A 321 -21.31 -19.50 15.42
N ALA A 322 -20.06 -19.12 15.19
CA ALA A 322 -19.69 -17.74 14.84
C ALA A 322 -20.31 -17.30 13.50
N GLN A 323 -20.32 -18.15 12.47
CA GLN A 323 -20.94 -17.86 11.18
C GLN A 323 -22.46 -17.63 11.31
N ALA A 324 -23.17 -18.52 12.00
CA ALA A 324 -24.61 -18.35 12.24
C ALA A 324 -24.93 -17.04 12.98
N LEU A 325 -24.11 -16.65 13.96
CA LEU A 325 -24.21 -15.35 14.62
C LEU A 325 -23.90 -14.17 13.68
N ALA A 326 -22.88 -14.31 12.84
CA ALA A 326 -22.41 -13.26 11.93
C ALA A 326 -23.38 -12.93 10.79
N ASP A 327 -24.33 -13.83 10.50
CA ASP A 327 -25.40 -13.61 9.52
C ASP A 327 -26.70 -13.11 10.17
N GLU A 328 -26.89 -13.27 11.48
CA GLU A 328 -27.92 -12.55 12.27
C GLU A 328 -27.54 -11.09 12.60
N ILE A 329 -26.29 -10.65 12.37
CA ILE A 329 -25.84 -9.28 12.65
C ILE A 329 -26.16 -8.35 11.46
N GLU A 330 -27.27 -7.61 11.54
CA GLU A 330 -27.58 -6.52 10.60
C GLU A 330 -26.53 -5.40 10.70
N LEU A 331 -25.96 -4.98 9.56
CA LEU A 331 -25.03 -3.84 9.49
C LEU A 331 -25.59 -2.55 10.12
N LYS A 332 -26.91 -2.30 10.04
CA LYS A 332 -27.58 -1.17 10.70
C LYS A 332 -27.42 -1.15 12.23
N SER A 333 -27.11 -2.29 12.83
CA SER A 333 -26.93 -2.51 14.27
C SER A 333 -25.47 -2.70 14.68
N ALA A 334 -24.53 -2.60 13.74
CA ALA A 334 -23.12 -2.91 13.97
C ALA A 334 -22.50 -2.06 15.09
N ASN A 335 -21.78 -2.72 16.00
CA ASN A 335 -20.99 -2.12 17.06
C ASN A 335 -19.49 -2.47 16.88
N LEU A 336 -18.63 -2.05 17.81
CA LEU A 336 -17.18 -2.24 17.72
C LEU A 336 -16.84 -3.74 17.71
N GLU A 337 -17.58 -4.50 18.52
CA GLU A 337 -17.52 -5.95 18.64
C GLU A 337 -17.95 -6.66 17.35
N SER A 338 -18.88 -6.09 16.57
CA SER A 338 -19.20 -6.59 15.21
C SER A 338 -18.01 -6.42 14.27
N VAL A 339 -17.34 -5.26 14.28
CA VAL A 339 -16.14 -5.02 13.46
C VAL A 339 -15.04 -6.01 13.84
N GLN A 340 -14.76 -6.15 15.14
CA GLN A 340 -13.79 -7.09 15.68
C GLN A 340 -14.13 -8.54 15.30
N CYS A 341 -15.38 -9.00 15.48
CA CYS A 341 -15.75 -10.37 15.10
C CYS A 341 -15.55 -10.61 13.59
N PHE A 342 -16.11 -9.75 12.73
CA PHE A 342 -15.96 -9.90 11.28
C PHE A 342 -14.48 -9.87 10.83
N LEU A 343 -13.64 -9.07 11.47
CA LEU A 343 -12.21 -8.97 11.17
C LEU A 343 -11.44 -10.24 11.56
N LEU A 344 -11.67 -10.80 12.75
CA LEU A 344 -11.06 -12.08 13.12
C LEU A 344 -11.61 -13.26 12.29
N MET A 345 -12.91 -13.29 12.00
CA MET A 345 -13.48 -14.33 11.13
C MET A 345 -12.85 -14.30 9.74
N ALA A 346 -12.65 -13.10 9.17
CA ALA A 346 -11.95 -12.94 7.90
C ALA A 346 -10.49 -13.40 8.01
N GLN A 347 -9.81 -13.05 9.11
CA GLN A 347 -8.42 -13.45 9.37
C GLN A 347 -8.25 -14.97 9.55
N TYR A 348 -9.22 -15.66 10.17
CA TYR A 348 -9.27 -17.13 10.25
C TYR A 348 -9.54 -17.75 8.88
N ARG A 349 -10.58 -17.27 8.19
CA ARG A 349 -11.00 -17.85 6.89
C ARG A 349 -9.96 -17.64 5.79
N GLN A 350 -9.08 -16.65 5.90
CA GLN A 350 -7.89 -16.53 5.04
C GLN A 350 -7.00 -17.79 5.07
N GLY A 351 -6.86 -18.46 6.22
CA GLY A 351 -6.12 -19.71 6.36
C GLY A 351 -6.87 -20.97 5.92
N THR A 352 -8.02 -20.82 5.23
CA THR A 352 -8.92 -21.92 4.83
C THR A 352 -9.25 -21.85 3.33
N GLN A 353 -9.83 -22.93 2.78
CA GLN A 353 -10.23 -23.04 1.36
C GLN A 353 -11.45 -22.16 0.98
N ARG A 354 -11.72 -21.08 1.72
CA ARG A 354 -12.91 -20.20 1.61
C ARG A 354 -12.48 -18.73 1.51
N SER A 355 -11.62 -18.46 0.52
CA SER A 355 -11.02 -17.16 0.23
C SER A 355 -12.02 -16.10 -0.24
N ASP A 356 -13.18 -16.53 -0.74
CA ASP A 356 -14.39 -15.73 -0.96
C ASP A 356 -14.96 -15.17 0.35
N LYS A 357 -15.19 -16.05 1.35
CA LYS A 357 -15.82 -15.69 2.62
C LYS A 357 -14.95 -14.74 3.42
N ALA A 358 -13.64 -14.93 3.40
CA ALA A 358 -12.68 -14.00 4.02
C ALA A 358 -12.87 -12.56 3.50
N TRP A 359 -13.05 -12.38 2.20
CA TRP A 359 -13.27 -11.07 1.57
C TRP A 359 -14.67 -10.49 1.87
N ILE A 360 -15.71 -11.33 1.88
CA ILE A 360 -17.07 -10.90 2.23
C ILE A 360 -17.14 -10.44 3.68
N LEU A 361 -16.49 -11.17 4.60
CA LEU A 361 -16.38 -10.83 6.03
C LEU A 361 -15.56 -9.56 6.25
N HIS A 362 -14.41 -9.42 5.59
CA HIS A 362 -13.62 -8.19 5.58
C HIS A 362 -14.45 -7.00 5.08
N GLY A 363 -15.18 -7.16 3.97
CA GLY A 363 -16.12 -6.15 3.47
C GLY A 363 -17.25 -5.80 4.45
N LYS A 364 -17.76 -6.76 5.23
CA LYS A 364 -18.68 -6.47 6.36
C LYS A 364 -17.97 -5.62 7.43
N ALA A 365 -16.73 -5.98 7.81
CA ALA A 365 -15.93 -5.27 8.81
C ALA A 365 -15.63 -3.81 8.41
N VAL A 366 -15.10 -3.58 7.19
CA VAL A 366 -14.75 -2.23 6.70
C VAL A 366 -15.97 -1.32 6.62
N ARG A 367 -17.11 -1.81 6.10
CA ARG A 367 -18.35 -1.01 6.06
C ARG A 367 -18.86 -0.67 7.46
N ALA A 368 -18.81 -1.60 8.41
CA ALA A 368 -19.16 -1.35 9.80
C ALA A 368 -18.20 -0.35 10.48
N ALA A 369 -16.90 -0.45 10.24
CA ALA A 369 -15.89 0.48 10.77
C ALA A 369 -16.11 1.92 10.25
N ILE A 370 -16.38 2.08 8.96
CA ILE A 370 -16.68 3.37 8.32
C ILE A 370 -17.99 3.95 8.86
N GLN A 371 -19.03 3.11 9.06
CA GLN A 371 -20.31 3.50 9.65
C GLN A 371 -20.18 3.97 11.11
N LEU A 372 -19.26 3.37 11.87
CA LEU A 372 -18.91 3.80 13.23
C LEU A 372 -17.94 5.00 13.26
N GLY A 373 -17.44 5.43 12.11
CA GLY A 373 -16.52 6.56 11.98
C GLY A 373 -15.15 6.31 12.64
N LEU A 374 -14.68 5.06 12.71
CA LEU A 374 -13.42 4.71 13.40
C LEU A 374 -12.19 5.43 12.80
N GLN A 375 -12.27 5.78 11.52
CA GLN A 375 -11.26 6.53 10.76
C GLN A 375 -11.20 8.03 11.09
N SER A 376 -12.11 8.57 11.91
CA SER A 376 -12.27 10.02 12.13
C SER A 376 -11.71 10.49 13.47
N ARG A 377 -10.74 11.41 13.43
CA ARG A 377 -10.18 12.09 14.62
C ARG A 377 -11.25 12.74 15.49
N SER A 378 -12.27 13.37 14.89
CA SER A 378 -13.35 14.05 15.63
C SER A 378 -14.34 13.09 16.29
N THR A 379 -14.51 11.88 15.75
CA THR A 379 -15.32 10.83 16.37
C THR A 379 -14.61 10.22 17.58
N LEU A 380 -13.30 9.95 17.46
CA LEU A 380 -12.49 9.38 18.53
C LEU A 380 -12.37 10.29 19.76
N ALA A 381 -12.40 11.62 19.58
CA ALA A 381 -12.36 12.61 20.66
C ALA A 381 -13.55 12.54 21.64
N GLY A 382 -14.61 11.79 21.33
CA GLY A 382 -15.77 11.58 22.22
C GLY A 382 -15.64 10.39 23.19
N PHE A 383 -14.51 9.65 23.17
CA PHE A 383 -14.32 8.41 23.94
C PHE A 383 -13.17 8.54 24.96
N SER A 384 -13.05 7.55 25.86
CA SER A 384 -11.90 7.45 26.78
C SER A 384 -10.60 7.13 26.03
N SER A 385 -9.44 7.37 26.63
CA SER A 385 -8.12 7.07 26.04
C SER A 385 -8.01 5.62 25.55
N VAL A 386 -8.44 4.66 26.37
CA VAL A 386 -8.43 3.23 26.05
C VAL A 386 -9.38 2.91 24.90
N GLU A 387 -10.62 3.38 24.96
CA GLU A 387 -11.65 3.09 23.94
C GLU A 387 -11.31 3.75 22.59
N ALA A 388 -10.77 4.97 22.59
CA ALA A 388 -10.26 5.63 21.40
C ALA A 388 -9.07 4.88 20.78
N GLU A 389 -8.18 4.32 21.60
CA GLU A 389 -7.05 3.51 21.14
C GLU A 389 -7.50 2.14 20.59
N ILE A 390 -8.45 1.44 21.24
CA ILE A 390 -9.05 0.20 20.71
C ILE A 390 -9.68 0.46 19.34
N ARG A 391 -10.45 1.56 19.19
CA ARG A 391 -11.07 1.97 17.92
C ARG A 391 -10.04 2.28 16.84
N LYS A 392 -9.01 3.06 17.18
CA LYS A 392 -7.88 3.38 16.29
C LYS A 392 -7.18 2.10 15.81
N ARG A 393 -6.84 1.19 16.73
CA ARG A 393 -6.20 -0.09 16.39
C ARG A 393 -7.10 -0.98 15.55
N THR A 394 -8.40 -1.02 15.84
CA THR A 394 -9.37 -1.76 15.01
C THR A 394 -9.38 -1.24 13.57
N TRP A 395 -9.34 0.08 13.36
CA TRP A 395 -9.25 0.68 12.02
C TRP A 395 -7.93 0.33 11.30
N PHE A 396 -6.78 0.42 11.99
CA PHE A 396 -5.50 -0.01 11.41
C PHE A 396 -5.44 -1.52 11.14
N ALA A 397 -6.13 -2.35 11.94
CA ALA A 397 -6.23 -3.79 11.71
C ALA A 397 -7.11 -4.11 10.48
N CYS A 398 -8.17 -3.33 10.22
CA CYS A 398 -8.88 -3.38 8.94
C CYS A 398 -7.95 -3.07 7.76
N MET A 399 -7.11 -2.02 7.85
CA MET A 399 -6.12 -1.73 6.79
C MET A 399 -5.13 -2.87 6.61
N ILE A 400 -4.55 -3.42 7.69
CA ILE A 400 -3.61 -4.55 7.60
C ILE A 400 -4.23 -5.74 6.87
N LEU A 401 -5.48 -6.12 7.19
CA LEU A 401 -6.14 -7.22 6.51
C LEU A 401 -6.46 -6.87 5.05
N ASP A 402 -6.88 -5.63 4.75
CA ASP A 402 -7.15 -5.16 3.39
C ASP A 402 -5.94 -5.33 2.46
N ARG A 403 -4.75 -4.89 2.91
CA ARG A 403 -3.48 -5.10 2.18
C ARG A 403 -3.11 -6.56 2.05
N THR A 404 -3.36 -7.35 3.10
CA THR A 404 -3.05 -8.79 3.11
C THR A 404 -3.90 -9.54 2.08
N LEU A 405 -5.22 -9.30 2.07
CA LEU A 405 -6.14 -9.91 1.13
C LEU A 405 -5.89 -9.41 -0.31
N SER A 406 -5.51 -8.13 -0.47
CA SER A 406 -5.08 -7.55 -1.74
C SER A 406 -3.86 -8.28 -2.31
N MET A 407 -2.73 -8.32 -1.59
CA MET A 407 -1.48 -8.90 -2.10
C MET A 407 -1.61 -10.38 -2.47
N THR A 408 -2.34 -11.15 -1.66
CA THR A 408 -2.48 -12.60 -1.81
C THR A 408 -3.45 -12.99 -2.92
N PHE A 409 -4.66 -12.40 -2.94
CA PHE A 409 -5.70 -12.77 -3.90
C PHE A 409 -5.67 -11.93 -5.18
N GLY A 410 -4.80 -10.92 -5.27
CA GLY A 410 -4.81 -9.97 -6.38
C GLY A 410 -6.12 -9.18 -6.43
N ARG A 411 -6.68 -8.82 -5.26
CA ARG A 411 -7.94 -8.05 -5.19
C ARG A 411 -7.62 -6.57 -4.99
N PRO A 412 -8.34 -5.63 -5.62
CA PRO A 412 -8.15 -4.21 -5.34
C PRO A 412 -8.40 -3.88 -3.87
N ALA A 413 -7.52 -3.09 -3.26
CA ALA A 413 -7.67 -2.64 -1.87
C ALA A 413 -8.96 -1.80 -1.70
N THR A 414 -9.67 -1.97 -0.58
CA THR A 414 -10.92 -1.24 -0.28
C THR A 414 -10.72 0.02 0.55
N ILE A 415 -9.59 0.13 1.26
CA ILE A 415 -9.24 1.29 2.08
C ILE A 415 -8.04 2.00 1.42
N PRO A 416 -8.22 3.10 0.67
CA PRO A 416 -7.06 3.82 0.10
C PRO A 416 -6.21 4.46 1.20
N ASN A 417 -4.90 4.63 0.96
CA ASN A 417 -3.98 5.28 1.91
C ASN A 417 -4.47 6.68 2.36
N SER A 418 -5.23 7.39 1.53
CA SER A 418 -5.86 8.68 1.86
C SER A 418 -6.91 8.63 2.97
N TYR A 419 -7.47 7.47 3.31
CA TYR A 419 -8.41 7.31 4.43
C TYR A 419 -7.69 7.07 5.77
N MET A 420 -6.38 6.81 5.76
CA MET A 420 -5.58 6.51 6.95
C MET A 420 -5.07 7.80 7.62
N THR A 421 -5.99 8.72 7.92
CA THR A 421 -5.68 10.07 8.44
C THR A 421 -5.38 10.12 9.94
N LEU A 422 -5.36 8.99 10.64
CA LEU A 422 -5.08 8.90 12.08
C LEU A 422 -3.58 8.81 12.35
N ASP A 423 -3.15 9.37 13.48
CA ASP A 423 -1.80 9.10 14.00
C ASP A 423 -1.67 7.63 14.41
N LEU A 424 -0.44 7.10 14.41
CA LEU A 424 -0.17 5.69 14.69
C LEU A 424 -0.68 5.24 16.08
N PRO A 425 -0.94 3.94 16.27
CA PRO A 425 -1.19 3.34 17.59
C PRO A 425 -0.10 3.69 18.60
N ILE A 426 -0.49 3.89 19.85
CA ILE A 426 0.44 4.11 20.96
C ILE A 426 1.10 2.77 21.28
N ASN A 427 2.43 2.70 21.25
CA ASN A 427 3.21 1.49 21.53
C ASN A 427 3.27 1.14 23.03
N GLN A 428 2.10 0.88 23.61
CA GLN A 428 1.88 0.49 25.02
C GLN A 428 0.62 -0.39 25.11
N SER A 429 0.58 -1.32 26.06
CA SER A 429 -0.60 -2.14 26.31
C SER A 429 -1.80 -1.29 26.73
N LEU A 430 -3.01 -1.78 26.42
CA LEU A 430 -4.26 -1.09 26.77
C LEU A 430 -4.40 -0.91 28.29
N ASP A 431 -3.81 -1.80 29.08
CA ASP A 431 -3.79 -1.75 30.54
C ASP A 431 -2.85 -0.64 31.07
N LYS A 432 -1.67 -0.45 30.45
CA LYS A 432 -0.81 0.71 30.73
C LYS A 432 -1.54 2.02 30.43
N ILE A 433 -2.25 2.08 29.29
CA ILE A 433 -3.03 3.25 28.87
C ILE A 433 -4.24 3.50 29.79
N ALA A 434 -4.83 2.45 30.38
CA ALA A 434 -5.90 2.56 31.37
C ALA A 434 -5.42 3.11 32.73
N MET A 435 -4.17 2.80 33.11
CA MET A 435 -3.53 3.23 34.36
C MET A 435 -2.91 4.65 34.28
N ALA A 436 -2.69 5.17 33.06
CA ALA A 436 -1.96 6.41 32.82
C ALA A 436 -2.78 7.69 33.12
N ALA A 437 -2.86 8.07 34.39
CA ALA A 437 -3.25 9.43 34.81
C ALA A 437 -2.06 10.43 34.66
N PRO A 438 -2.31 11.74 34.44
CA PRO A 438 -1.27 12.66 33.98
C PRO A 438 -0.38 13.24 35.12
N ALA A 439 0.61 12.48 35.58
CA ALA A 439 1.73 13.01 36.38
C ALA A 439 2.99 12.12 36.33
N SER A 440 4.16 12.72 36.60
CA SER A 440 5.47 12.09 36.90
C SER A 440 6.00 11.05 35.91
N ALA A 441 6.96 11.47 35.07
CA ALA A 441 7.87 10.55 34.40
C ALA A 441 8.89 9.93 35.39
N GLY A 442 9.35 8.71 35.09
CA GLY A 442 10.52 8.10 35.74
C GLY A 442 10.23 6.77 36.45
N HIS A 443 10.35 5.67 35.72
CA HIS A 443 10.68 4.34 36.27
C HIS A 443 11.60 3.63 35.27
N ASN A 444 12.89 3.49 35.63
CA ASN A 444 13.85 2.73 34.84
C ASN A 444 13.72 1.24 35.15
N GLY A 445 12.76 0.57 34.50
CA GLY A 445 12.69 -0.87 34.39
C GLY A 445 13.06 -1.32 32.98
N VAL A 446 13.63 -2.51 32.82
CA VAL A 446 13.76 -3.16 31.51
C VAL A 446 12.37 -3.60 31.08
N GLU A 447 11.69 -2.80 30.25
CA GLU A 447 10.33 -3.10 29.81
C GLU A 447 10.29 -4.34 28.90
N THR A 448 9.29 -5.20 29.14
CA THR A 448 8.98 -6.32 28.25
C THR A 448 8.55 -5.81 26.86
N PRO A 449 8.92 -6.49 25.76
CA PRO A 449 8.53 -6.08 24.41
C PRO A 449 7.01 -6.08 24.22
N ASP A 450 6.43 -4.88 24.03
CA ASP A 450 5.00 -4.73 23.79
C ASP A 450 4.65 -5.14 22.36
N THR A 451 3.70 -6.07 22.16
CA THR A 451 3.39 -6.59 20.81
C THR A 451 2.82 -5.54 19.86
N VAL A 452 2.39 -4.39 20.39
CA VAL A 452 2.00 -3.23 19.60
C VAL A 452 3.16 -2.74 18.72
N CYS A 453 4.44 -2.98 19.07
CA CYS A 453 5.57 -2.57 18.23
C CYS A 453 5.57 -3.30 16.87
N LEU A 454 5.25 -4.59 16.85
CA LEU A 454 5.05 -5.38 15.62
C LEU A 454 3.86 -4.83 14.82
N PHE A 455 2.80 -4.43 15.52
CA PHE A 455 1.60 -3.87 14.89
C PHE A 455 1.92 -2.52 14.21
N THR A 456 2.60 -1.59 14.89
CA THR A 456 3.05 -0.31 14.31
C THR A 456 4.04 -0.50 13.17
N ALA A 457 5.01 -1.40 13.31
CA ALA A 457 5.97 -1.70 12.24
C ALA A 457 5.27 -2.29 11.01
N THR A 458 4.27 -3.16 11.21
CA THR A 458 3.45 -3.73 10.12
C THR A 458 2.61 -2.65 9.42
N ILE A 459 2.00 -1.71 10.16
CA ILE A 459 1.27 -0.57 9.56
C ILE A 459 2.21 0.22 8.63
N GLN A 460 3.41 0.54 9.10
CA GLN A 460 4.39 1.32 8.35
C GLN A 460 4.85 0.59 7.07
N LEU A 461 5.16 -0.71 7.17
CA LEU A 461 5.51 -1.54 6.01
C LEU A 461 4.33 -1.63 5.01
N TYR A 462 3.10 -1.72 5.51
CA TYR A 462 1.92 -1.96 4.68
C TYR A 462 1.39 -0.68 3.98
N TYR A 463 1.84 0.51 4.38
CA TYR A 463 1.76 1.69 3.53
C TYR A 463 2.63 1.54 2.26
N ILE A 464 3.87 1.04 2.41
CA ILE A 464 4.78 0.79 1.27
C ILE A 464 4.22 -0.34 0.38
N LEU A 465 3.62 -1.38 0.98
CA LEU A 465 2.94 -2.45 0.24
C LEU A 465 1.78 -1.93 -0.62
N GLU A 466 0.99 -0.97 -0.14
CA GLU A 466 -0.04 -0.33 -0.99
C GLU A 466 0.59 0.44 -2.14
N ASP A 467 1.63 1.23 -1.88
CA ASP A 467 2.29 2.01 -2.92
C ASP A 467 2.90 1.09 -3.99
N ILE A 468 3.43 -0.09 -3.61
CA ILE A 468 3.81 -1.18 -4.53
C ILE A 468 2.60 -1.67 -5.35
N MET A 469 1.46 -1.95 -4.71
CA MET A 469 0.25 -2.42 -5.41
C MET A 469 -0.27 -1.36 -6.40
N THR A 470 -0.29 -0.09 -6.03
CA THR A 470 -0.71 1.01 -6.90
C THR A 470 0.26 1.23 -8.05
N GLN A 471 1.56 1.38 -7.77
CA GLN A 471 2.55 1.82 -8.75
C GLN A 471 3.08 0.71 -9.68
N LEU A 472 3.08 -0.56 -9.24
CA LEU A 472 3.66 -1.68 -9.99
C LEU A 472 2.65 -2.76 -10.39
N TYR A 473 1.47 -2.80 -9.75
CA TYR A 473 0.41 -3.77 -10.03
C TYR A 473 -0.92 -3.13 -10.45
N GLY A 474 -0.95 -1.83 -10.76
CA GLY A 474 -2.14 -1.12 -11.25
C GLY A 474 -3.32 -1.18 -10.27
N SER A 475 -3.03 -1.10 -8.97
CA SER A 475 -3.99 -1.28 -7.86
C SER A 475 -4.72 -2.63 -7.88
N ASN A 476 -4.10 -3.66 -8.48
CA ASN A 476 -4.69 -4.98 -8.74
C ASN A 476 -5.94 -4.98 -9.66
N ILE A 477 -6.17 -3.90 -10.43
CA ILE A 477 -7.31 -3.79 -11.36
C ILE A 477 -6.87 -4.22 -12.77
N ASP A 478 -6.02 -3.41 -13.40
CA ASP A 478 -5.54 -3.59 -14.78
C ASP A 478 -4.02 -3.32 -14.87
N THR A 479 -3.38 -3.75 -15.95
CA THR A 479 -1.98 -3.40 -16.21
C THR A 479 -1.86 -1.97 -16.72
N ASP A 480 -1.13 -1.11 -15.98
CA ASP A 480 -0.77 0.25 -16.40
C ASP A 480 -0.05 0.23 -17.77
N PRO A 481 -0.65 0.76 -18.85
CA PRO A 481 -0.05 0.73 -20.19
C PRO A 481 1.17 1.66 -20.33
N GLN A 482 1.45 2.51 -19.34
CA GLN A 482 2.63 3.37 -19.29
C GLN A 482 3.78 2.73 -18.49
N LEU A 483 3.56 1.59 -17.84
CA LEU A 483 4.56 0.87 -17.04
C LEU A 483 5.58 0.11 -17.92
N THR A 484 6.41 0.88 -18.62
CA THR A 484 7.57 0.38 -19.37
C THR A 484 8.67 -0.11 -18.41
N MET A 485 9.63 -0.89 -18.92
CA MET A 485 10.75 -1.41 -18.11
C MET A 485 11.56 -0.32 -17.37
N PRO A 486 11.94 0.82 -17.99
CA PRO A 486 12.59 1.92 -17.29
C PRO A 486 11.76 2.47 -16.12
N VAL A 487 10.47 2.76 -16.36
CA VAL A 487 9.54 3.28 -15.33
C VAL A 487 9.31 2.27 -14.22
N MET A 488 9.27 0.98 -14.54
CA MET A 488 9.17 -0.11 -13.57
C MET A 488 10.41 -0.20 -12.68
N LEU A 489 11.61 -0.08 -13.25
CA LEU A 489 12.87 -0.11 -12.50
C LEU A 489 13.05 1.16 -11.64
N GLU A 490 12.66 2.33 -12.15
CA GLU A 490 12.64 3.60 -11.40
C GLU A 490 11.71 3.52 -10.18
N ARG A 491 10.43 3.14 -10.39
CA ARG A 491 9.46 2.90 -9.30
C ARG A 491 9.98 1.85 -8.31
N THR A 492 10.64 0.79 -8.79
CA THR A 492 11.25 -0.26 -7.95
C THR A 492 12.37 0.28 -7.06
N LEU A 493 13.29 1.08 -7.60
CA LEU A 493 14.40 1.69 -6.86
C LEU A 493 13.92 2.64 -5.75
N LEU A 494 12.94 3.50 -6.06
CA LEU A 494 12.37 4.46 -5.11
C LEU A 494 11.65 3.76 -3.94
N LEU A 495 10.97 2.65 -4.21
CA LEU A 495 10.29 1.85 -3.18
C LEU A 495 11.27 0.98 -2.37
N GLU A 496 12.33 0.46 -2.98
CA GLU A 496 13.41 -0.25 -2.27
C GLU A 496 14.14 0.68 -1.28
N GLN A 497 14.43 1.93 -1.68
CA GLN A 497 15.00 2.93 -0.76
C GLN A 497 14.12 3.16 0.47
N ARG A 498 12.79 3.23 0.29
CA ARG A 498 11.82 3.38 1.38
C ARG A 498 11.73 2.13 2.26
N MET A 499 11.85 0.93 1.68
CA MET A 499 11.93 -0.32 2.43
C MET A 499 13.23 -0.41 3.26
N ALA A 500 14.36 0.01 2.70
CA ALA A 500 15.65 0.10 3.39
C ALA A 500 15.63 1.10 4.55
N GLU A 501 15.06 2.29 4.35
CA GLU A 501 14.89 3.28 5.41
C GLU A 501 13.98 2.76 6.53
N TRP A 502 12.84 2.16 6.18
CA TRP A 502 11.95 1.53 7.16
C TRP A 502 12.67 0.43 7.96
N LYS A 503 13.49 -0.41 7.31
CA LYS A 503 14.30 -1.46 7.94
C LYS A 503 15.33 -0.87 8.92
N ARG A 504 16.00 0.22 8.53
CA ARG A 504 16.97 0.95 9.39
C ARG A 504 16.29 1.56 10.63
N ASN A 505 15.06 2.04 10.47
CA ASN A 505 14.29 2.70 11.52
C ASN A 505 13.45 1.71 12.38
N LEU A 506 13.64 0.40 12.21
CA LEU A 506 12.90 -0.64 12.94
C LEU A 506 13.36 -0.72 14.42
N PRO A 507 12.44 -0.82 15.41
CA PRO A 507 12.80 -0.93 16.83
C PRO A 507 13.73 -2.11 17.15
N PHE A 508 14.64 -1.94 18.11
CA PHE A 508 15.69 -2.93 18.42
C PHE A 508 15.16 -4.30 18.88
N GLN A 509 13.94 -4.36 19.44
CA GLN A 509 13.26 -5.60 19.82
C GLN A 509 12.80 -6.44 18.60
N LEU A 510 12.65 -5.79 17.44
CA LEU A 510 12.21 -6.38 16.19
C LEU A 510 13.36 -6.62 15.20
N GLN A 511 14.51 -5.95 15.37
CA GLN A 511 15.72 -6.20 14.60
C GLN A 511 16.22 -7.63 14.83
N ARG A 512 16.50 -8.36 13.74
CA ARG A 512 16.87 -9.78 13.78
C ARG A 512 18.33 -9.95 14.22
N LYS A 513 18.53 -10.67 15.32
CA LYS A 513 19.87 -11.07 15.80
C LYS A 513 20.44 -12.19 14.92
N PRO A 514 21.78 -12.28 14.75
CA PRO A 514 22.42 -13.38 14.02
C PRO A 514 22.10 -14.77 14.61
N TRP A 515 22.06 -15.78 13.74
CA TRP A 515 21.84 -17.19 14.12
C TRP A 515 23.01 -17.82 14.86
N VAL A 516 24.22 -17.25 14.75
CA VAL A 516 25.50 -17.81 15.23
C VAL A 516 25.54 -18.01 16.76
N GLU A 517 24.69 -17.30 17.51
CA GLU A 517 24.58 -17.48 18.97
C GLU A 517 23.85 -18.77 19.39
N ILE A 518 23.14 -19.46 18.48
CA ILE A 518 22.29 -20.62 18.81
C ILE A 518 23.09 -21.93 18.78
N ALA A 519 24.14 -22.01 19.61
CA ALA A 519 24.83 -23.26 19.90
C ALA A 519 24.03 -24.08 20.94
N PRO A 520 23.72 -25.37 20.69
CA PRO A 520 22.94 -26.20 21.61
C PRO A 520 23.80 -26.66 22.81
N GLY A 521 23.98 -25.81 23.82
CA GLY A 521 24.62 -26.20 25.09
C GLY A 521 25.03 -25.09 26.06
N THR A 522 25.01 -23.82 25.67
CA THR A 522 25.52 -22.69 26.49
C THR A 522 24.55 -22.24 27.59
N VAL A 523 24.45 -23.06 28.65
CA VAL A 523 23.80 -22.69 29.91
C VAL A 523 24.56 -21.52 30.57
N GLY A 524 23.93 -20.34 30.67
CA GLY A 524 24.44 -19.24 31.51
C GLY A 524 24.28 -17.81 30.99
N SER A 525 23.94 -17.59 29.72
CA SER A 525 23.73 -16.23 29.19
C SER A 525 22.31 -15.70 29.52
N PRO A 526 22.14 -14.45 30.02
CA PRO A 526 20.84 -13.94 30.43
C PRO A 526 19.92 -13.59 29.23
N ALA A 527 18.81 -14.34 29.13
CA ALA A 527 17.55 -13.97 28.50
C ALA A 527 17.59 -13.46 27.04
N ARG A 528 17.39 -14.39 26.09
CA ARG A 528 16.52 -14.11 24.94
C ARG A 528 15.05 -14.23 25.38
N ASP A 529 14.21 -13.30 24.96
CA ASP A 529 12.76 -13.39 25.12
C ASP A 529 12.16 -14.12 23.89
N PRO A 530 11.51 -15.28 24.07
CA PRO A 530 10.87 -16.01 22.97
C PRO A 530 9.81 -15.20 22.23
N ILE A 531 9.18 -14.21 22.90
CA ILE A 531 8.22 -13.30 22.26
C ILE A 531 8.96 -12.38 21.30
N SER A 532 9.99 -11.65 21.74
CA SER A 532 10.83 -10.79 20.88
C SER A 532 11.36 -11.54 19.64
N ASP A 533 11.90 -12.75 19.82
CA ASP A 533 12.41 -13.57 18.71
C ASP A 533 11.28 -13.95 17.72
N ARG A 534 10.10 -14.35 18.20
CA ARG A 534 8.89 -14.62 17.37
C ARG A 534 8.41 -13.38 16.61
N LEU A 535 8.35 -12.22 17.27
CA LEU A 535 7.96 -10.96 16.63
C LEU A 535 8.96 -10.56 15.53
N SER A 536 10.25 -10.75 15.77
CA SER A 536 11.33 -10.48 14.80
C SER A 536 11.26 -11.41 13.57
N VAL A 537 10.96 -12.71 13.76
CA VAL A 537 10.72 -13.64 12.65
C VAL A 537 9.52 -13.21 11.81
N ILE A 538 8.39 -12.90 12.44
CA ILE A 538 7.15 -12.49 11.73
C ILE A 538 7.36 -11.22 10.91
N ILE A 539 8.03 -10.19 11.46
CA ILE A 539 8.26 -8.94 10.74
C ILE A 539 9.31 -9.08 9.62
N THR A 540 10.32 -9.92 9.80
CA THR A 540 11.32 -10.22 8.76
C THR A 540 10.66 -10.94 7.58
N LEU A 541 9.81 -11.95 7.82
CA LEU A 541 9.08 -12.64 6.76
C LEU A 541 8.11 -11.70 6.01
N ARG A 542 7.43 -10.79 6.72
CA ARG A 542 6.60 -9.74 6.09
C ARG A 542 7.42 -8.80 5.20
N TYR A 543 8.60 -8.36 5.66
CA TYR A 543 9.52 -7.53 4.88
C TYR A 543 9.98 -8.24 3.60
N LEU A 544 10.51 -9.46 3.72
CA LEU A 544 11.04 -10.21 2.57
C LEU A 544 9.95 -10.54 1.54
N ASN A 545 8.73 -10.88 1.99
CA ASN A 545 7.60 -11.09 1.07
C ASN A 545 7.17 -9.78 0.36
N THR A 546 7.23 -8.64 1.06
CA THR A 546 6.97 -7.32 0.46
C THR A 546 8.05 -6.97 -0.58
N ARG A 547 9.32 -7.30 -0.31
CA ARG A 547 10.45 -7.12 -1.24
C ARG A 547 10.36 -8.04 -2.46
N ILE A 548 9.86 -9.27 -2.29
CA ILE A 548 9.49 -10.14 -3.41
C ILE A 548 8.40 -9.49 -4.28
N LEU A 549 7.37 -8.90 -3.68
CA LEU A 549 6.30 -8.21 -4.43
C LEU A 549 6.81 -6.95 -5.13
N LEU A 550 7.80 -6.26 -4.55
CA LEU A 550 8.49 -5.13 -5.16
C LEU A 550 9.26 -5.54 -6.46
N HIS A 551 10.02 -6.63 -6.44
CA HIS A 551 10.85 -7.04 -7.58
C HIS A 551 10.20 -8.03 -8.56
N ARG A 552 9.11 -8.73 -8.18
CA ARG A 552 8.38 -9.69 -9.06
C ARG A 552 7.86 -9.08 -10.37
N PRO A 553 7.41 -7.82 -10.48
CA PRO A 553 7.00 -7.22 -11.75
C PRO A 553 8.10 -7.31 -12.82
N VAL A 554 9.34 -6.97 -12.45
CA VAL A 554 10.53 -7.07 -13.31
C VAL A 554 10.74 -8.52 -13.77
N LEU A 555 10.80 -9.46 -12.83
CA LEU A 555 10.92 -10.90 -13.08
C LEU A 555 9.79 -11.42 -14.00
N SER A 556 8.55 -10.96 -13.78
CA SER A 556 7.38 -11.34 -14.59
C SER A 556 7.48 -10.81 -16.02
N THR A 557 7.99 -9.59 -16.23
CA THR A 557 8.20 -9.05 -17.58
C THR A 557 9.34 -9.76 -18.31
N PHE A 558 10.40 -10.19 -17.61
CA PHE A 558 11.43 -11.08 -18.22
C PHE A 558 10.85 -12.44 -18.62
N LEU A 559 10.00 -13.08 -17.79
CA LEU A 559 9.29 -14.31 -18.16
C LEU A 559 8.34 -14.10 -19.36
N GLN A 560 7.52 -13.04 -19.33
CA GLN A 560 6.59 -12.71 -20.43
C GLN A 560 7.32 -12.41 -21.74
N ARG A 561 8.47 -11.73 -21.70
CA ARG A 561 9.33 -11.49 -22.87
C ARG A 561 9.75 -12.80 -23.54
N ARG A 562 10.12 -13.82 -22.76
CA ARG A 562 10.44 -15.17 -23.28
C ARG A 562 9.21 -15.91 -23.82
N ALA A 563 8.04 -15.74 -23.20
CA ALA A 563 6.80 -16.39 -23.63
C ALA A 563 6.16 -15.79 -24.90
N ARG A 564 6.30 -14.48 -25.15
CA ARG A 564 5.56 -13.73 -26.20
C ARG A 564 6.23 -13.66 -27.58
N LEU A 565 7.27 -14.45 -27.84
CA LEU A 565 8.08 -14.45 -29.08
C LEU A 565 7.36 -15.00 -30.34
N ARG A 566 6.11 -14.59 -30.60
CA ARG A 566 5.28 -15.05 -31.73
C ARG A 566 4.27 -14.05 -32.30
N ALA A 567 4.13 -12.86 -31.71
CA ALA A 567 2.95 -12.00 -31.97
C ALA A 567 3.18 -10.79 -32.87
N ASP A 568 4.30 -10.07 -32.74
CA ASP A 568 4.50 -8.78 -33.41
C ASP A 568 5.84 -8.69 -34.15
N GLY A 569 5.81 -8.11 -35.35
CA GLY A 569 6.97 -7.85 -36.20
C GLY A 569 7.74 -6.58 -35.83
N GLY A 570 7.64 -6.13 -34.58
CA GLY A 570 8.40 -4.98 -34.07
C GLY A 570 9.89 -5.29 -34.07
N ALA A 571 10.69 -4.41 -34.66
CA ALA A 571 12.14 -4.49 -34.55
C ALA A 571 12.57 -4.38 -33.08
N PHE A 572 13.66 -5.05 -32.72
CA PHE A 572 14.35 -4.74 -31.47
C PHE A 572 14.84 -3.30 -31.54
N GLU A 573 14.31 -2.44 -30.67
CA GLU A 573 15.19 -1.44 -30.06
C GLU A 573 16.10 -2.22 -29.09
N ASP A 574 17.41 -2.15 -29.31
CA ASP A 574 18.40 -2.57 -28.31
C ASP A 574 18.37 -1.57 -27.14
N GLY A 575 17.30 -1.70 -26.34
CA GLY A 575 16.92 -0.76 -25.29
C GLY A 575 17.82 -0.82 -24.08
N ASP A 576 19.01 -0.25 -24.23
CA ASP A 576 20.04 0.01 -23.21
C ASP A 576 20.43 -1.21 -22.35
N HIS A 577 21.62 -1.75 -22.61
CA HIS A 577 22.26 -2.81 -21.80
C HIS A 577 22.26 -2.49 -20.29
N PHE A 578 22.24 -1.21 -19.92
CA PHE A 578 22.04 -0.70 -18.57
C PHE A 578 20.74 -1.18 -17.90
N PHE A 579 19.59 -1.11 -18.59
CA PHE A 579 18.32 -1.60 -18.04
C PHE A 579 18.24 -3.13 -17.99
N HIS A 580 19.03 -3.84 -18.80
CA HIS A 580 19.15 -5.29 -18.69
C HIS A 580 19.86 -5.69 -17.39
N ASP A 581 21.06 -5.14 -17.16
CA ASP A 581 21.85 -5.33 -15.93
C ASP A 581 21.07 -4.92 -14.66
N LEU A 582 20.44 -3.73 -14.68
CA LEU A 582 19.58 -3.28 -13.58
C LEU A 582 18.37 -4.22 -13.35
N GLY A 583 17.82 -4.80 -14.43
CA GLY A 583 16.78 -5.83 -14.37
C GLY A 583 17.26 -7.14 -13.77
N GLU A 584 18.42 -7.64 -14.17
CA GLU A 584 19.05 -8.87 -13.63
C GLU A 584 19.40 -8.71 -12.15
N ARG A 585 19.94 -7.56 -11.74
CA ARG A 585 20.20 -7.27 -10.33
C ARG A 585 18.89 -7.18 -9.52
N SER A 586 17.82 -6.62 -10.07
CA SER A 586 16.48 -6.65 -9.46
C SER A 586 15.93 -8.08 -9.33
N ILE A 587 16.17 -8.95 -10.31
CA ILE A 587 15.84 -10.38 -10.23
C ILE A 587 16.65 -11.06 -9.11
N LYS A 588 17.95 -10.75 -9.00
CA LYS A 588 18.82 -11.26 -7.91
C LYS A 588 18.39 -10.78 -6.52
N ALA A 589 17.88 -9.56 -6.39
CA ALA A 589 17.27 -9.08 -5.14
C ALA A 589 15.99 -9.86 -4.78
N CYS A 590 15.20 -10.26 -5.78
CA CYS A 590 14.02 -11.13 -5.61
C CYS A 590 14.43 -12.55 -5.18
N GLU A 591 15.42 -13.15 -5.85
CA GLU A 591 16.03 -14.46 -5.56
C GLU A 591 16.56 -14.52 -4.12
N GLN A 592 17.41 -13.58 -3.71
CA GLN A 592 17.95 -13.50 -2.34
C GLN A 592 16.84 -13.44 -1.29
N SER A 593 15.80 -12.62 -1.54
CA SER A 593 14.67 -12.47 -0.62
C SER A 593 13.84 -13.77 -0.52
N ALA A 594 13.80 -14.57 -1.58
CA ALA A 594 13.14 -15.87 -1.60
C ALA A 594 13.95 -16.95 -0.88
N SER A 595 15.26 -17.06 -1.14
CA SER A 595 16.14 -18.00 -0.44
C SER A 595 16.19 -17.71 1.06
N GLU A 596 16.24 -16.44 1.49
CA GLU A 596 16.20 -16.09 2.91
C GLU A 596 14.85 -16.46 3.59
N ILE A 597 13.71 -16.34 2.90
CA ILE A 597 12.42 -16.84 3.42
C ILE A 597 12.48 -18.36 3.63
N VAL A 598 12.97 -19.11 2.65
CA VAL A 598 13.09 -20.58 2.75
C VAL A 598 14.00 -20.94 3.93
N GLU A 599 15.16 -20.30 4.07
CA GLU A 599 16.08 -20.58 5.17
C GLU A 599 15.51 -20.21 6.54
N ILE A 600 14.89 -19.03 6.71
CA ILE A 600 14.24 -18.64 7.97
C ILE A 600 13.22 -19.70 8.36
N VAL A 601 12.32 -20.05 7.44
CA VAL A 601 11.21 -20.97 7.70
C VAL A 601 11.74 -22.39 7.97
N GLN A 602 12.79 -22.84 7.27
CA GLN A 602 13.45 -24.13 7.55
C GLN A 602 14.08 -24.14 8.95
N ARG A 603 14.89 -23.14 9.31
CA ARG A 603 15.56 -23.05 10.63
C ARG A 603 14.55 -22.97 11.78
N THR A 604 13.48 -22.18 11.61
CA THR A 604 12.41 -22.01 12.62
C THR A 604 11.36 -23.12 12.62
N SER A 605 11.37 -24.06 11.66
CA SER A 605 10.45 -25.22 11.67
C SER A 605 10.67 -26.19 12.84
N ARG A 606 11.87 -26.21 13.42
CA ARG A 606 12.23 -27.12 14.53
C ARG A 606 11.62 -26.70 15.88
N PRO A 607 11.53 -25.40 16.22
CA PRO A 607 10.65 -24.88 17.27
C PRO A 607 9.41 -24.17 16.68
N PRO A 608 8.30 -24.87 16.38
CA PRO A 608 7.18 -24.31 15.60
C PRO A 608 6.52 -23.04 16.20
N ALA A 609 6.65 -22.80 17.51
CA ALA A 609 6.16 -21.60 18.18
C ALA A 609 6.70 -20.28 17.58
N LEU A 610 7.92 -20.27 17.00
CA LEU A 610 8.53 -19.05 16.46
C LEU A 610 7.89 -18.53 15.16
N LEU A 611 7.11 -19.36 14.45
CA LEU A 611 6.54 -19.00 13.15
C LEU A 611 5.13 -18.37 13.21
N GLY A 612 4.47 -18.40 14.36
CA GLY A 612 3.12 -17.86 14.49
C GLY A 612 2.09 -18.68 13.71
N ALA A 613 1.22 -17.99 12.97
CA ALA A 613 0.18 -18.63 12.16
C ALA A 613 0.77 -19.31 10.91
N TRP A 614 0.93 -20.63 10.96
CA TRP A 614 1.68 -21.46 9.99
C TRP A 614 1.30 -21.25 8.52
N TRP A 615 0.05 -20.89 8.18
CA TRP A 615 -0.37 -20.69 6.79
C TRP A 615 0.23 -19.43 6.16
N PHE A 616 0.62 -18.42 6.95
CA PHE A 616 1.39 -17.28 6.43
C PHE A 616 2.79 -17.73 6.03
N SER A 617 3.45 -18.53 6.87
CA SER A 617 4.75 -19.14 6.56
C SER A 617 4.64 -20.03 5.33
N ALA A 618 3.60 -20.86 5.23
CA ALA A 618 3.36 -21.71 4.06
C ALA A 618 3.12 -20.90 2.77
N TYR A 619 2.33 -19.81 2.84
CA TYR A 619 2.13 -18.89 1.72
C TYR A 619 3.45 -18.21 1.31
N TYR A 620 4.24 -17.70 2.26
CA TYR A 620 5.54 -17.07 1.97
C TYR A 620 6.56 -18.07 1.39
N THR A 621 6.64 -19.30 1.91
CA THR A 621 7.52 -20.36 1.39
C THR A 621 7.09 -20.82 -0.01
N PHE A 622 5.80 -20.98 -0.27
CA PHE A 622 5.31 -21.28 -1.62
C PHE A 622 5.63 -20.14 -2.58
N ASN A 623 5.39 -18.89 -2.15
CA ASN A 623 5.67 -17.69 -2.93
C ASN A 623 7.16 -17.56 -3.29
N ALA A 624 8.05 -17.79 -2.31
CA ALA A 624 9.49 -17.84 -2.50
C ALA A 624 9.89 -18.95 -3.51
N ALA A 625 9.31 -20.14 -3.40
CA ALA A 625 9.60 -21.24 -4.33
C ALA A 625 9.17 -20.92 -5.77
N LEU A 626 8.07 -20.18 -6.00
CA LEU A 626 7.71 -19.70 -7.35
C LEU A 626 8.74 -18.72 -7.91
N VAL A 627 9.31 -17.84 -7.07
CA VAL A 627 10.39 -16.92 -7.47
C VAL A 627 11.66 -17.70 -7.82
N ILE A 628 12.09 -18.63 -6.96
CA ILE A 628 13.32 -19.42 -7.19
C ILE A 628 13.20 -20.27 -8.46
N PHE A 629 12.05 -20.93 -8.71
CA PHE A 629 11.80 -21.63 -9.96
C PHE A 629 11.87 -20.71 -11.19
N SER A 630 11.32 -19.49 -11.07
CA SER A 630 11.39 -18.48 -12.12
C SER A 630 12.83 -18.07 -12.43
N CYS A 631 13.66 -17.89 -11.40
CA CYS A 631 15.09 -17.58 -11.56
C CYS A 631 15.86 -18.73 -12.21
N ILE A 632 15.62 -19.99 -11.80
CA ILE A 632 16.21 -21.17 -12.46
C ILE A 632 15.81 -21.24 -13.95
N LEU A 633 14.55 -20.97 -14.28
CA LEU A 633 14.07 -20.95 -15.67
C LEU A 633 14.71 -19.82 -16.48
N LEU A 634 14.98 -18.66 -15.86
CA LEU A 634 15.72 -17.57 -16.49
C LEU A 634 17.21 -17.92 -16.70
N GLU A 635 17.85 -18.56 -15.74
CA GLU A 635 19.28 -18.91 -15.76
C GLU A 635 19.60 -20.03 -16.78
N ILE A 636 18.76 -21.07 -16.86
CA ILE A 636 19.02 -22.23 -17.72
C ILE A 636 18.89 -21.91 -19.23
N THR A 637 18.19 -20.83 -19.59
CA THR A 637 17.89 -20.51 -21.00
C THR A 637 18.31 -19.11 -21.42
N THR A 638 18.72 -18.96 -22.68
CA THR A 638 19.18 -17.71 -23.29
C THR A 638 18.59 -17.51 -24.69
N THR A 639 18.70 -16.31 -25.24
CA THR A 639 18.22 -15.97 -26.61
C THR A 639 19.41 -15.69 -27.52
N ASN A 640 19.99 -16.74 -28.12
CA ASN A 640 21.28 -16.63 -28.82
C ASN A 640 21.19 -16.39 -30.34
N ARG A 641 20.05 -16.66 -31.01
CA ARG A 641 19.98 -16.60 -32.49
C ARG A 641 18.63 -16.13 -33.06
N TRP A 642 18.69 -15.20 -34.00
CA TRP A 642 17.63 -14.98 -35.00
C TRP A 642 17.70 -16.03 -36.12
N THR A 643 16.55 -16.54 -36.54
CA THR A 643 16.40 -17.44 -37.69
C THR A 643 15.32 -16.89 -38.64
N ALA A 644 15.15 -17.51 -39.81
CA ALA A 644 14.05 -17.19 -40.73
C ALA A 644 12.64 -17.45 -40.14
N ALA A 645 12.55 -18.11 -38.97
CA ALA A 645 11.31 -18.30 -38.20
C ALA A 645 11.23 -17.42 -36.94
N GLY A 646 12.13 -16.45 -36.78
CA GLY A 646 12.23 -15.57 -35.60
C GLY A 646 13.36 -15.95 -34.62
N PRO A 647 13.45 -15.25 -33.47
CA PRO A 647 14.43 -15.55 -32.43
C PRO A 647 14.16 -16.89 -31.75
N THR A 648 15.21 -17.70 -31.59
CA THR A 648 15.14 -19.03 -30.96
C THR A 648 15.72 -18.98 -29.55
N ILE A 649 14.98 -19.48 -28.57
CA ILE A 649 15.47 -19.74 -27.21
C ILE A 649 16.35 -21.00 -27.23
N THR A 650 17.52 -20.91 -26.61
CA THR A 650 18.47 -22.02 -26.43
C THR A 650 18.72 -22.27 -24.95
N VAL A 651 19.31 -23.42 -24.61
CA VAL A 651 19.96 -23.62 -23.31
C VAL A 651 21.20 -22.73 -23.25
N ALA A 652 21.55 -22.21 -22.07
CA ALA A 652 22.75 -21.40 -21.90
C ALA A 652 24.04 -22.19 -22.20
N GLU A 653 24.99 -21.58 -22.91
CA GLU A 653 26.27 -22.21 -23.29
C GLU A 653 27.25 -22.29 -22.09
N LEU A 654 27.15 -21.35 -21.14
CA LEU A 654 27.69 -21.46 -19.78
C LEU A 654 26.54 -21.34 -18.78
N LEU A 655 26.46 -22.28 -17.84
CA LEU A 655 25.59 -22.21 -16.66
C LEU A 655 26.43 -21.91 -15.41
N ASP A 656 25.94 -21.06 -14.51
CA ASP A 656 26.40 -21.06 -13.12
C ASP A 656 25.81 -22.28 -12.41
N THR A 657 26.51 -23.41 -12.55
CA THR A 657 26.10 -24.69 -11.99
C THR A 657 26.01 -24.64 -10.46
N GLY A 658 26.84 -23.84 -9.80
CA GLY A 658 26.81 -23.65 -8.34
C GLY A 658 25.55 -22.94 -7.87
N ARG A 659 25.23 -21.80 -8.48
CA ARG A 659 24.00 -21.03 -8.19
C ARG A 659 22.73 -21.81 -8.53
N ILE A 660 22.71 -22.56 -9.63
CA ILE A 660 21.57 -23.42 -9.98
C ILE A 660 21.38 -24.56 -8.96
N ILE A 661 22.46 -25.20 -8.51
CA ILE A 661 22.41 -26.25 -7.47
C ILE A 661 21.90 -25.65 -6.14
N ASP A 662 22.34 -24.46 -5.74
CA ASP A 662 21.83 -23.80 -4.53
C ASP A 662 20.34 -23.41 -4.65
N MET A 663 19.91 -22.86 -5.78
CA MET A 663 18.50 -22.55 -6.03
C MET A 663 17.62 -23.82 -5.98
N ILE A 664 18.03 -24.93 -6.60
CA ILE A 664 17.28 -26.19 -6.53
C ILE A 664 17.30 -26.78 -5.11
N THR A 665 18.40 -26.60 -4.37
CA THR A 665 18.49 -26.97 -2.96
C THR A 665 17.48 -26.18 -2.12
N HIS A 666 17.32 -24.88 -2.35
CA HIS A 666 16.27 -24.08 -1.71
C HIS A 666 14.85 -24.53 -2.12
N LEU A 667 14.59 -24.93 -3.37
CA LEU A 667 13.29 -25.53 -3.75
C LEU A 667 12.99 -26.83 -2.99
N ARG A 668 13.99 -27.71 -2.81
CA ARG A 668 13.84 -28.95 -2.03
C ARG A 668 13.56 -28.64 -0.56
N ARG A 669 14.35 -27.76 0.07
CA ARG A 669 14.15 -27.28 1.45
C ARG A 669 12.76 -26.67 1.66
N ALA A 670 12.24 -25.93 0.68
CA ALA A 670 10.88 -25.40 0.72
C ALA A 670 9.82 -26.51 0.76
N ALA A 671 9.92 -27.52 -0.12
CA ALA A 671 9.01 -28.66 -0.16
C ALA A 671 9.09 -29.55 1.10
N GLU A 672 10.30 -29.83 1.61
CA GLU A 672 10.51 -30.53 2.89
C GLU A 672 9.83 -29.79 4.05
N THR A 673 10.03 -28.47 4.15
CA THR A 673 9.55 -27.73 5.32
C THR A 673 8.03 -27.57 5.28
N LEU A 674 7.45 -27.43 4.08
CA LEU A 674 5.99 -27.46 3.88
C LEU A 674 5.33 -28.79 4.28
N GLN A 675 6.05 -29.91 4.28
CA GLN A 675 5.55 -31.17 4.83
C GLN A 675 5.33 -31.07 6.35
N ARG A 676 6.24 -30.40 7.07
CA ARG A 676 6.23 -30.31 8.54
C ARG A 676 5.13 -29.41 9.11
N PHE A 677 4.65 -28.42 8.36
CA PHE A 677 3.60 -27.48 8.82
C PHE A 677 2.16 -27.95 8.60
N GLY A 678 1.96 -29.16 8.06
CA GLY A 678 0.63 -29.59 7.64
C GLY A 678 0.54 -31.08 7.38
N GLU A 679 1.13 -31.90 8.25
CA GLU A 679 0.75 -33.31 8.34
C GLU A 679 -0.78 -33.39 8.59
N GLY A 680 -1.43 -34.39 7.98
CA GLY A 680 -2.90 -34.41 7.83
C GLY A 680 -3.44 -33.51 6.70
N MET A 681 -3.07 -32.22 6.69
CA MET A 681 -3.76 -31.17 5.91
C MET A 681 -3.70 -31.30 4.37
N ARG A 682 -4.87 -31.30 3.73
CA ARG A 682 -5.02 -31.42 2.26
C ARG A 682 -4.32 -30.28 1.48
N SER A 683 -4.28 -29.06 2.01
CA SER A 683 -3.60 -27.91 1.37
C SER A 683 -2.08 -28.12 1.33
N ALA A 684 -1.43 -28.36 2.47
CA ALA A 684 0.03 -28.58 2.53
C ALA A 684 0.48 -29.72 1.60
N LYS A 685 -0.24 -30.86 1.60
CA LYS A 685 -0.02 -31.99 0.68
C LYS A 685 -0.07 -31.57 -0.80
N ARG A 686 -1.02 -30.70 -1.18
CA ARG A 686 -1.21 -30.18 -2.55
C ARG A 686 -0.14 -29.15 -2.94
N ILE A 687 0.26 -28.25 -2.03
CA ILE A 687 1.38 -27.32 -2.24
C ILE A 687 2.68 -28.10 -2.50
N ARG A 688 2.97 -29.13 -1.67
CA ARG A 688 4.13 -30.01 -1.85
C ARG A 688 4.11 -30.72 -3.22
N LYS A 689 2.94 -31.24 -3.66
CA LYS A 689 2.76 -31.85 -4.99
C LYS A 689 3.13 -30.88 -6.13
N THR A 690 2.73 -29.61 -6.03
CA THR A 690 3.07 -28.58 -7.03
C THR A 690 4.57 -28.25 -7.01
N LEU A 691 5.20 -28.09 -5.85
CA LEU A 691 6.64 -27.82 -5.78
C LEU A 691 7.49 -29.00 -6.28
N LEU A 692 7.09 -30.24 -6.01
CA LEU A 692 7.76 -31.42 -6.54
C LEU A 692 7.66 -31.51 -8.08
N LYS A 693 6.50 -31.13 -8.67
CA LYS A 693 6.38 -30.97 -10.14
C LYS A 693 7.36 -29.91 -10.68
N LEU A 694 7.51 -28.77 -10.00
CA LEU A 694 8.47 -27.73 -10.40
C LEU A 694 9.92 -28.22 -10.32
N VAL A 695 10.30 -28.90 -9.24
CA VAL A 695 11.63 -29.52 -9.09
C VAL A 695 11.89 -30.55 -10.21
N HIS A 696 10.91 -31.38 -10.56
CA HIS A 696 11.05 -32.34 -11.67
C HIS A 696 11.24 -31.64 -13.03
N ILE A 697 10.55 -30.51 -13.27
CA ILE A 697 10.77 -29.70 -14.49
C ILE A 697 12.21 -29.13 -14.52
N CYS A 698 12.76 -28.67 -13.38
CA CYS A 698 14.17 -28.26 -13.31
C CYS A 698 15.13 -29.41 -13.64
N MET A 699 14.88 -30.63 -13.14
CA MET A 699 15.68 -31.82 -13.45
C MET A 699 15.69 -32.12 -14.96
N ASN A 700 14.52 -32.11 -15.60
CA ASN A 700 14.37 -32.43 -17.02
C ASN A 700 14.96 -31.35 -17.95
N LEU A 701 14.94 -30.08 -17.52
CA LEU A 701 15.64 -29.00 -18.21
C LEU A 701 17.16 -29.15 -18.08
N ALA A 702 17.68 -29.47 -16.89
CA ALA A 702 19.12 -29.73 -16.69
C ALA A 702 19.63 -30.95 -17.48
N GLN A 703 18.81 -32.00 -17.63
CA GLN A 703 19.12 -33.17 -18.47
C GLN A 703 19.34 -32.85 -19.96
N SER A 704 18.90 -31.70 -20.45
CA SER A 704 19.06 -31.31 -21.86
C SER A 704 20.46 -30.78 -22.23
N ASN A 705 21.38 -30.65 -21.26
CA ASN A 705 22.74 -30.13 -21.46
C ASN A 705 23.80 -31.23 -21.24
N ASN A 706 24.41 -31.72 -22.34
CA ASN A 706 25.16 -32.98 -22.35
C ASN A 706 26.43 -33.06 -21.48
N GLU A 707 27.08 -31.93 -21.16
CA GLU A 707 28.31 -31.94 -20.35
C GLU A 707 28.08 -31.37 -18.94
N GLN A 708 27.42 -30.20 -18.83
CA GLN A 708 27.19 -29.54 -17.54
C GLN A 708 25.99 -30.15 -16.77
N GLY A 709 25.01 -30.74 -17.48
CA GLY A 709 23.83 -31.36 -16.87
C GLY A 709 24.16 -32.57 -15.99
N ALA A 710 25.19 -33.35 -16.35
CA ALA A 710 25.63 -34.51 -15.57
C ALA A 710 26.12 -34.13 -14.16
N ALA A 711 26.82 -32.99 -14.03
CA ALA A 711 27.28 -32.48 -12.73
C ALA A 711 26.09 -32.01 -11.86
N ILE A 712 25.14 -31.29 -12.46
CA ILE A 712 23.90 -30.86 -11.81
C ILE A 712 23.10 -32.08 -11.32
N LEU A 713 22.96 -33.11 -12.16
CA LEU A 713 22.22 -34.33 -11.80
C LEU A 713 22.92 -35.16 -10.72
N SER A 714 24.25 -35.24 -10.74
CA SER A 714 25.04 -35.94 -9.71
C SER A 714 24.91 -35.29 -8.33
N ALA A 715 24.87 -33.95 -8.28
CA ALA A 715 24.57 -33.22 -7.05
C ALA A 715 23.13 -33.44 -6.55
N LEU A 716 22.21 -33.80 -7.46
CA LEU A 716 20.78 -33.91 -7.18
C LEU A 716 20.29 -35.35 -6.90
N SER A 717 20.99 -36.39 -7.35
CA SER A 717 20.58 -37.80 -7.17
C SER A 717 20.83 -38.35 -5.76
N SER A 718 21.82 -37.82 -5.05
CA SER A 718 22.40 -38.37 -3.80
C SER A 718 21.43 -38.74 -2.66
N ASN A 719 20.21 -38.21 -2.64
CA ASN A 719 19.09 -38.66 -1.77
C ASN A 719 17.75 -38.82 -2.51
N TYR A 720 17.67 -38.46 -3.80
CA TYR A 720 16.40 -38.28 -4.52
C TYR A 720 15.73 -39.60 -4.90
N ASP A 721 16.51 -40.62 -5.25
CA ASP A 721 15.99 -41.90 -5.70
C ASP A 721 15.28 -42.66 -4.56
N ALA A 722 15.67 -42.42 -3.30
CA ALA A 722 15.00 -42.99 -2.13
C ALA A 722 13.62 -42.36 -1.85
N GLU A 723 13.50 -41.04 -1.97
CA GLU A 723 12.22 -40.34 -1.78
C GLU A 723 11.26 -40.60 -2.95
N MET A 724 11.77 -40.67 -4.19
CA MET A 724 10.96 -41.06 -5.35
C MET A 724 10.54 -42.53 -5.27
N ALA A 725 11.39 -43.44 -4.78
CA ALA A 725 10.98 -44.82 -4.53
C ALA A 725 9.84 -44.89 -3.49
N GLN A 726 9.90 -44.14 -2.39
CA GLN A 726 8.79 -44.06 -1.43
C GLN A 726 7.51 -43.49 -2.07
N LEU A 727 7.61 -42.45 -2.89
CA LEU A 727 6.46 -41.86 -3.56
C LEU A 727 5.84 -42.81 -4.60
N GLN A 728 6.67 -43.53 -5.36
CA GLN A 728 6.25 -44.57 -6.29
C GLN A 728 5.65 -45.78 -5.55
N GLN A 729 6.15 -46.12 -4.36
CA GLN A 729 5.61 -47.18 -3.51
C GLN A 729 4.24 -46.80 -2.90
N GLN A 730 3.96 -45.50 -2.68
CA GLN A 730 2.63 -44.99 -2.35
C GLN A 730 1.67 -44.94 -3.56
N ILE A 731 2.18 -44.99 -4.80
CA ILE A 731 1.39 -44.97 -6.04
C ILE A 731 1.20 -46.38 -6.62
N GLY A 732 2.13 -47.31 -6.35
CA GLY A 732 2.21 -48.62 -7.00
C GLY A 732 1.36 -49.75 -6.39
N LEU A 733 0.45 -49.44 -5.45
CA LEU A 733 -0.31 -50.46 -4.72
C LEU A 733 -1.53 -51.05 -5.47
N GLU A 734 -1.78 -50.63 -6.72
CA GLU A 734 -2.87 -51.16 -7.56
C GLU A 734 -2.44 -52.09 -8.71
N LEU A 735 -1.13 -52.27 -8.96
CA LEU A 735 -0.63 -52.90 -10.20
C LEU A 735 0.37 -54.06 -10.00
N ALA A 736 -0.06 -55.14 -9.32
CA ALA A 736 0.23 -56.52 -9.73
C ALA A 736 -0.40 -57.57 -8.79
N ASN A 737 -1.33 -58.40 -9.28
CA ASN A 737 -1.60 -59.69 -8.65
C ASN A 737 -2.18 -60.73 -9.63
N SER A 738 -1.33 -61.41 -10.40
CA SER A 738 -1.73 -62.52 -11.27
C SER A 738 -0.57 -63.47 -11.59
N GLY A 739 -0.73 -64.75 -11.25
CA GLY A 739 0.27 -65.81 -11.53
C GLY A 739 1.09 -66.20 -10.30
N GLY A 740 0.85 -67.41 -9.77
CA GLY A 740 1.51 -67.90 -8.56
C GLY A 740 2.63 -68.90 -8.81
N GLY A 741 3.50 -69.07 -7.80
CA GLY A 741 4.53 -70.10 -7.73
C GLY A 741 5.00 -70.27 -6.28
N MET A 742 5.09 -71.51 -5.81
CA MET A 742 5.58 -71.83 -4.46
C MET A 742 7.10 -72.02 -4.43
N VAL A 743 7.66 -72.02 -3.22
CA VAL A 743 8.75 -72.90 -2.69
C VAL A 743 9.93 -72.15 -2.04
N HIS A 744 10.20 -72.53 -0.77
CA HIS A 744 11.38 -72.34 0.08
C HIS A 744 12.01 -70.94 0.30
N GLY A 745 12.12 -70.57 1.58
CA GLY A 745 13.28 -69.84 2.12
C GLY A 745 14.20 -70.78 2.92
N PRO A 746 15.30 -70.27 3.49
CA PRO A 746 15.59 -70.62 4.89
C PRO A 746 16.08 -69.43 5.75
N MET A 747 16.05 -69.62 7.08
CA MET A 747 16.66 -68.74 8.08
C MET A 747 18.17 -68.95 8.21
N ILE A 748 18.91 -67.90 8.57
CA ILE A 748 20.10 -67.96 9.47
C ILE A 748 20.00 -66.76 10.44
N ALA A 749 20.59 -66.86 11.64
CA ALA A 749 20.47 -65.89 12.74
C ALA A 749 21.83 -65.55 13.39
N GLY A 750 21.85 -64.51 14.23
CA GLY A 750 23.03 -64.05 14.99
C GLY A 750 23.92 -63.08 14.20
N ASP A 751 24.67 -62.16 14.82
CA ASP A 751 24.98 -61.99 16.26
C ASP A 751 25.17 -60.49 16.61
N GLY A 752 25.36 -60.15 17.89
CA GLY A 752 25.41 -58.77 18.38
C GLY A 752 26.81 -58.12 18.40
N MET A 753 26.88 -56.82 18.11
CA MET A 753 28.01 -55.95 18.47
C MET A 753 27.53 -54.63 19.07
N MET A 754 28.10 -54.23 20.20
CA MET A 754 28.00 -52.86 20.72
C MET A 754 28.97 -51.93 19.98
N LEU A 755 28.57 -50.67 19.80
CA LEU A 755 29.46 -49.58 19.37
C LEU A 755 29.82 -48.66 20.55
N PRO A 756 31.05 -48.13 20.60
CA PRO A 756 31.54 -47.35 21.74
C PRO A 756 31.10 -45.87 21.69
N PRO A 757 31.04 -45.17 22.85
CA PRO A 757 30.58 -43.78 22.92
C PRO A 757 31.71 -42.74 22.90
N THR A 758 32.02 -42.14 21.74
CA THR A 758 32.73 -40.84 21.68
C THR A 758 32.48 -40.06 20.38
N THR A 759 31.99 -38.83 20.54
CA THR A 759 32.35 -37.62 19.77
C THR A 759 32.73 -37.72 18.29
N MET A 760 31.83 -37.28 17.40
CA MET A 760 32.04 -36.11 16.51
C MET A 760 30.69 -35.72 15.89
N ASP A 761 30.29 -34.46 15.99
CA ASP A 761 29.10 -33.95 15.30
C ASP A 761 29.50 -33.58 13.85
N PRO A 762 28.94 -34.22 12.81
CA PRO A 762 29.29 -33.93 11.42
C PRO A 762 28.85 -32.54 10.95
N PHE A 763 28.03 -31.81 11.72
CA PHE A 763 27.63 -30.44 11.39
C PHE A 763 28.63 -29.38 11.86
N ALA A 764 29.53 -29.70 12.81
CA ALA A 764 30.50 -28.75 13.37
C ALA A 764 31.46 -28.13 12.33
N THR A 765 31.64 -28.76 11.17
CA THR A 765 32.50 -28.27 10.07
C THR A 765 31.82 -27.24 9.17
N TYR A 766 30.49 -27.07 9.26
CA TYR A 766 29.71 -26.24 8.34
C TYR A 766 29.41 -24.81 8.85
N ASP A 767 29.71 -24.48 10.10
CA ASP A 767 29.55 -23.11 10.63
C ASP A 767 30.63 -22.12 10.13
N VAL A 768 31.72 -22.61 9.54
CA VAL A 768 32.84 -21.78 9.05
C VAL A 768 32.56 -21.24 7.65
N GLY A 769 31.73 -20.20 7.54
CA GLY A 769 31.57 -19.48 6.27
C GLY A 769 30.39 -18.52 6.12
N MET A 770 29.41 -18.50 7.02
CA MET A 770 28.28 -17.56 6.88
C MET A 770 28.69 -16.11 7.16
N HIS A 771 28.44 -15.23 6.19
CA HIS A 771 28.50 -13.78 6.41
C HIS A 771 27.44 -13.33 7.43
N GLN A 772 27.66 -12.18 8.05
CA GLN A 772 26.67 -11.55 8.93
C GLN A 772 25.45 -11.10 8.13
N TYR A 773 24.36 -11.85 8.16
CA TYR A 773 23.08 -11.39 7.60
C TYR A 773 22.50 -10.32 8.53
N TRP A 774 22.21 -9.13 7.97
CA TRP A 774 22.12 -7.81 8.66
C TRP A 774 23.46 -7.08 8.89
N SER A 775 24.54 -7.45 8.20
CA SER A 775 25.65 -6.51 7.92
C SER A 775 25.33 -5.57 6.76
N GLU A 776 26.05 -4.45 6.73
CA GLU A 776 26.01 -3.46 5.65
C GLU A 776 26.32 -4.09 4.28
N ASN A 777 27.19 -5.10 4.24
CA ASN A 777 27.57 -5.84 3.03
C ASN A 777 26.41 -6.51 2.26
N THR A 778 25.25 -6.72 2.88
CA THR A 778 24.06 -7.22 2.15
C THR A 778 23.31 -6.10 1.41
N MET A 779 23.56 -4.84 1.80
CA MET A 779 23.08 -3.67 1.10
C MET A 779 23.98 -3.36 -0.11
N ASP A 780 25.31 -3.47 0.01
CA ASP A 780 26.31 -3.05 -1.00
C ASP A 780 25.90 -3.35 -2.45
N LEU A 781 25.47 -4.58 -2.79
CA LEU A 781 25.12 -4.92 -4.18
C LEU A 781 23.97 -4.09 -4.79
N PHE A 782 23.14 -3.45 -3.96
CA PHE A 782 22.09 -2.51 -4.37
C PHE A 782 22.31 -1.08 -3.83
N ASN A 783 23.09 -0.87 -2.76
CA ASN A 783 23.50 0.45 -2.28
C ASN A 783 24.61 1.03 -3.15
N ASP A 784 25.68 0.28 -3.46
CA ASP A 784 26.62 0.68 -4.51
C ASP A 784 25.91 0.81 -5.85
N LEU A 785 24.81 0.09 -6.10
CA LEU A 785 24.00 0.31 -7.32
C LEU A 785 23.15 1.59 -7.21
N VAL A 786 22.55 1.92 -6.08
CA VAL A 786 21.83 3.21 -5.90
C VAL A 786 22.81 4.39 -5.88
N GLU A 787 24.03 4.19 -5.40
CA GLU A 787 25.11 5.17 -5.37
C GLU A 787 25.85 5.24 -6.73
N GLN A 788 25.94 4.15 -7.50
CA GLN A 788 26.35 4.13 -8.91
C GLN A 788 25.24 4.65 -9.82
N PHE A 789 23.97 4.45 -9.49
CA PHE A 789 22.84 5.05 -10.20
C PHE A 789 22.86 6.55 -9.93
N ARG A 790 22.99 7.00 -8.67
CA ARG A 790 23.28 8.42 -8.33
C ARG A 790 24.53 8.94 -9.03
N THR A 791 25.64 8.20 -9.07
CA THR A 791 26.89 8.69 -9.68
C THR A 791 26.97 8.55 -11.20
N LEU A 792 26.16 7.73 -11.86
CA LEU A 792 25.91 7.79 -13.31
C LEU A 792 24.89 8.89 -13.63
N VAL A 793 23.80 9.01 -12.88
CA VAL A 793 22.82 10.12 -13.01
C VAL A 793 23.49 11.48 -12.79
N THR A 794 24.58 11.57 -12.00
CA THR A 794 25.38 12.79 -11.81
C THR A 794 26.68 12.87 -12.62
N ARG A 795 27.09 11.83 -13.38
CA ARG A 795 28.32 11.87 -14.23
C ARG A 795 28.14 11.41 -15.68
N GLY A 796 26.96 10.94 -16.11
CA GLY A 796 26.83 10.03 -17.26
C GLY A 796 25.51 10.04 -18.03
N ASN A 797 24.86 11.20 -18.21
CA ASN A 797 23.90 11.56 -19.28
C ASN A 797 22.67 10.69 -19.63
N LEU A 798 22.53 9.44 -19.17
CA LEU A 798 21.34 8.61 -19.38
C LEU A 798 20.48 8.53 -18.11
N VAL A 799 19.16 8.48 -18.31
CA VAL A 799 18.13 8.53 -17.25
C VAL A 799 18.23 9.76 -16.36
N LYS A 800 17.85 10.92 -16.90
CA LYS A 800 17.62 12.14 -16.11
C LYS A 800 16.47 11.89 -15.12
N MET A 801 16.80 11.62 -13.85
CA MET A 801 15.84 11.55 -12.74
C MET A 801 15.01 12.84 -12.68
N VAL A 802 13.72 12.72 -12.96
CA VAL A 802 12.78 13.86 -13.08
C VAL A 802 12.40 14.33 -11.67
N LYS A 803 13.22 15.23 -11.10
CA LYS A 803 13.13 15.66 -9.68
C LYS A 803 11.74 16.20 -9.29
N TYR A 804 11.07 16.87 -10.21
CA TYR A 804 9.69 17.33 -10.12
C TYR A 804 9.02 17.01 -11.46
N ALA A 805 7.71 16.81 -11.50
CA ALA A 805 6.99 16.36 -12.70
C ALA A 805 7.07 17.29 -13.93
N TRP A 806 7.71 18.46 -13.79
CA TRP A 806 7.94 19.49 -14.79
C TRP A 806 9.43 19.91 -14.76
N LYS A 807 9.95 20.36 -15.91
CA LYS A 807 11.32 20.87 -16.10
C LYS A 807 11.35 22.39 -16.17
N ARG A 808 10.29 22.97 -16.73
CA ARG A 808 9.96 24.41 -16.66
C ARG A 808 8.51 24.56 -16.23
N LEU A 809 8.22 25.41 -15.25
CA LEU A 809 6.86 25.70 -14.78
C LEU A 809 6.54 27.17 -14.97
N ILE A 810 5.51 27.44 -15.76
CA ILE A 810 4.85 28.75 -15.81
C ILE A 810 3.50 28.69 -15.07
N ARG A 811 3.16 29.81 -14.44
CA ARG A 811 1.78 30.16 -14.10
C ARG A 811 1.29 31.11 -15.20
N PHE A 812 0.08 30.94 -15.70
CA PHE A 812 -0.37 31.68 -16.87
C PHE A 812 -1.88 31.90 -16.92
N GLU A 813 -2.29 32.93 -17.66
CA GLU A 813 -3.66 33.09 -18.14
C GLU A 813 -3.78 32.40 -19.50
N SER A 814 -4.78 31.53 -19.66
CA SER A 814 -5.11 30.89 -20.92
C SER A 814 -6.03 31.76 -21.78
N THR A 815 -6.10 31.47 -23.08
CA THR A 815 -7.05 32.13 -24.00
C THR A 815 -8.52 31.85 -23.66
N ASP A 816 -8.82 30.74 -22.97
CA ASP A 816 -10.16 30.42 -22.45
C ASP A 816 -10.51 31.14 -21.12
N GLY A 817 -9.58 31.90 -20.54
CA GLY A 817 -9.80 32.72 -19.34
C GLY A 817 -9.55 32.02 -18.01
N ARG A 818 -9.06 30.77 -17.99
CA ARG A 818 -8.55 30.12 -16.77
C ARG A 818 -7.18 30.69 -16.38
N THR A 819 -6.89 30.73 -15.07
CA THR A 819 -5.51 30.87 -14.58
C THR A 819 -5.00 29.47 -14.23
N LEU A 820 -3.90 29.05 -14.85
CA LEU A 820 -3.41 27.67 -14.82
C LEU A 820 -1.92 27.61 -14.46
N ARG A 821 -1.44 26.40 -14.17
CA ARG A 821 -0.01 26.05 -14.22
C ARG A 821 0.24 25.08 -15.35
N GLY A 822 1.42 25.16 -15.94
CA GLY A 822 1.80 24.24 -17.01
C GLY A 822 3.27 24.23 -17.33
N GLU A 823 3.67 23.18 -18.05
CA GLU A 823 4.97 23.08 -18.68
C GLU A 823 4.89 23.67 -20.10
N PRO A 824 5.66 24.74 -20.41
CA PRO A 824 5.59 25.42 -21.69
C PRO A 824 6.25 24.57 -22.80
N ILE A 825 5.57 24.46 -23.94
CA ILE A 825 6.05 23.76 -25.13
C ILE A 825 6.95 24.73 -25.91
N VAL A 826 8.24 24.71 -25.59
CA VAL A 826 9.25 25.62 -26.15
C VAL A 826 10.00 25.00 -27.35
N PRO A 827 10.44 25.79 -28.35
CA PRO A 827 11.21 25.27 -29.49
C PRO A 827 12.64 24.79 -29.15
N SER A 828 13.25 25.33 -28.09
CA SER A 828 14.62 25.01 -27.66
C SER A 828 14.81 25.30 -26.16
N ASP A 829 15.88 24.78 -25.56
CA ASP A 829 16.20 25.00 -24.14
C ASP A 829 16.59 26.46 -23.82
N ASP A 830 17.05 27.22 -24.81
CA ASP A 830 17.46 28.64 -24.69
C ASP A 830 16.36 29.63 -25.10
N PHE A 831 15.14 29.16 -25.35
CA PHE A 831 14.00 29.99 -25.73
C PHE A 831 13.51 30.87 -24.56
N ASP A 832 13.55 32.19 -24.75
CA ASP A 832 13.16 33.16 -23.71
C ASP A 832 11.63 33.36 -23.63
N ILE A 833 11.00 32.53 -22.79
CA ILE A 833 9.57 32.57 -22.46
C ILE A 833 9.11 33.95 -21.98
N GLY A 834 9.99 34.76 -21.39
CA GLY A 834 9.68 36.11 -20.88
C GLY A 834 9.68 37.23 -21.93
N THR A 835 9.87 36.89 -23.20
CA THR A 835 9.73 37.82 -24.33
C THR A 835 8.48 37.57 -25.18
N VAL A 836 7.66 36.59 -24.79
CA VAL A 836 6.59 35.98 -25.59
C VAL A 836 5.24 36.66 -25.36
N THR A 837 4.50 36.92 -26.43
CA THR A 837 3.16 37.52 -26.40
C THR A 837 2.07 36.55 -26.89
N GLU A 838 0.80 36.91 -26.71
CA GLU A 838 -0.38 36.17 -27.23
C GLU A 838 -0.27 35.91 -28.76
N LYS A 839 0.48 36.72 -29.51
CA LYS A 839 0.67 36.57 -30.97
C LYS A 839 1.64 35.45 -31.35
N ASP A 840 2.54 35.10 -30.44
CA ASP A 840 3.61 34.11 -30.67
C ASP A 840 3.09 32.67 -30.46
N GLY A 841 1.85 32.50 -30.00
CA GLY A 841 1.14 31.22 -30.01
C GLY A 841 1.70 30.17 -29.06
N LEU A 842 2.31 30.59 -27.94
CA LEU A 842 2.86 29.69 -26.94
C LEU A 842 1.76 28.77 -26.38
N LYS A 843 2.09 27.49 -26.27
CA LYS A 843 1.22 26.47 -25.66
C LYS A 843 1.89 25.88 -24.43
N ALA A 844 1.08 25.45 -23.47
CA ALA A 844 1.56 24.74 -22.28
C ALA A 844 0.74 23.47 -22.03
N LYS A 845 1.40 22.43 -21.53
CA LYS A 845 0.73 21.24 -20.97
C LYS A 845 0.28 21.57 -19.54
N VAL A 846 -1.00 21.41 -19.23
CA VAL A 846 -1.53 21.73 -17.90
C VAL A 846 -0.94 20.80 -16.85
N ILE A 847 -0.50 21.37 -15.71
CA ILE A 847 -0.08 20.61 -14.52
C ILE A 847 -1.28 20.51 -13.58
N ILE A 848 -1.59 19.28 -13.15
CA ILE A 848 -2.59 19.01 -12.10
C ILE A 848 -1.85 18.60 -10.83
N GLY A 849 -2.22 19.17 -9.68
CA GLY A 849 -1.69 18.87 -8.36
C GLY A 849 -1.63 20.10 -7.45
N ASP A 850 -1.87 19.92 -6.16
CA ASP A 850 -1.90 21.02 -5.18
C ASP A 850 -0.49 21.55 -4.82
N ASP A 851 0.54 20.73 -5.03
CA ASP A 851 1.91 20.97 -4.57
C ASP A 851 2.89 20.89 -5.74
N ILE A 852 3.39 22.04 -6.19
CA ILE A 852 4.28 22.11 -7.37
C ILE A 852 5.64 21.44 -7.13
N PHE A 853 6.00 21.13 -5.88
CA PHE A 853 7.24 20.43 -5.52
C PHE A 853 6.99 18.98 -5.07
N ASP A 854 5.82 18.42 -5.33
CA ASP A 854 5.53 17.01 -5.05
C ASP A 854 6.45 16.07 -5.85
N THR A 855 6.95 15.05 -5.15
CA THR A 855 7.74 13.94 -5.71
C THR A 855 7.04 12.60 -5.55
N THR A 856 5.80 12.58 -5.03
CA THR A 856 5.00 11.35 -4.80
C THR A 856 4.11 10.97 -5.99
N GLY A 857 4.08 11.78 -7.05
CA GLY A 857 3.31 11.51 -8.28
C GLY A 857 1.85 11.95 -8.21
N LYS A 858 1.46 12.75 -7.20
CA LYS A 858 0.15 13.41 -7.11
C LYS A 858 0.10 14.64 -8.00
N THR A 859 1.22 15.34 -8.14
CA THR A 859 1.39 16.42 -9.12
C THR A 859 1.98 15.84 -10.39
N PHE A 860 1.33 16.06 -11.54
CA PHE A 860 1.76 15.55 -12.83
C PHE A 860 1.44 16.51 -13.98
N VAL A 861 2.28 16.50 -15.02
CA VAL A 861 2.00 17.15 -16.30
C VAL A 861 1.00 16.29 -17.08
N THR A 862 -0.10 16.89 -17.51
CA THR A 862 -1.16 16.22 -18.27
C THR A 862 -0.88 16.24 -19.79
N ASN A 863 -1.76 15.58 -20.54
CA ASN A 863 -1.84 15.73 -22.00
C ASN A 863 -2.82 16.85 -22.44
N GLU A 864 -3.42 17.62 -21.51
CA GLU A 864 -4.21 18.81 -21.88
C GLU A 864 -3.24 19.92 -22.31
N VAL A 865 -3.31 20.32 -23.58
CA VAL A 865 -2.52 21.42 -24.14
C VAL A 865 -3.41 22.65 -24.30
N VAL A 866 -2.99 23.77 -23.71
CA VAL A 866 -3.75 25.03 -23.68
C VAL A 866 -2.90 26.16 -24.24
N ASP A 867 -3.53 27.06 -25.00
CA ASP A 867 -2.92 28.29 -25.50
C ASP A 867 -2.70 29.31 -24.38
N VAL A 868 -1.46 29.75 -24.24
CA VAL A 868 -1.01 30.75 -23.26
C VAL A 868 -1.32 32.13 -23.80
N LYS A 869 -2.20 32.85 -23.12
CA LYS A 869 -2.48 34.26 -23.42
C LYS A 869 -1.43 35.19 -22.82
N ARG A 870 -1.08 34.95 -21.55
CA ARG A 870 -0.11 35.77 -20.80
C ARG A 870 0.60 34.93 -19.73
N VAL A 871 1.93 35.05 -19.69
CA VAL A 871 2.76 34.44 -18.64
C VAL A 871 2.70 35.33 -17.39
N LEU A 872 2.58 34.70 -16.22
CA LEU A 872 2.59 35.35 -14.89
C LEU A 872 3.86 34.95 -14.12
N GLY A 873 4.06 35.53 -12.94
CA GLY A 873 5.07 35.05 -12.00
C GLY A 873 4.77 33.60 -11.60
N PRO A 874 5.76 32.69 -11.63
CA PRO A 874 5.54 31.24 -11.54
C PRO A 874 5.07 30.78 -10.14
N VAL A 875 5.35 31.58 -9.11
CA VAL A 875 4.82 31.44 -7.75
C VAL A 875 4.03 32.70 -7.38
N ALA A 876 2.86 32.55 -6.77
CA ALA A 876 2.06 33.68 -6.31
C ALA A 876 2.49 34.15 -4.92
N ALA A 877 2.19 35.40 -4.56
CA ALA A 877 2.52 35.97 -3.23
C ALA A 877 1.97 35.14 -2.04
N SER A 878 0.84 34.44 -2.22
CA SER A 878 0.26 33.52 -1.23
C SER A 878 1.02 32.22 -1.03
N GLU A 879 2.00 31.92 -1.90
CA GLU A 879 2.76 30.65 -1.95
C GLU A 879 4.21 30.83 -1.51
N VAL A 880 4.63 32.09 -1.29
CA VAL A 880 5.94 32.47 -0.75
C VAL A 880 5.76 32.83 0.72
N PRO A 881 6.18 31.98 1.69
CA PRO A 881 6.04 32.28 3.11
C PRO A 881 6.92 33.46 3.55
N ILE A 882 8.11 33.59 2.95
CA ILE A 882 9.08 34.65 3.21
C ILE A 882 10.07 34.78 2.05
N LEU A 883 10.58 35.99 1.83
CA LEU A 883 11.76 36.25 1.01
C LEU A 883 12.96 36.51 1.92
N ARG A 884 14.06 35.79 1.70
CA ARG A 884 15.36 36.01 2.36
C ARG A 884 16.33 36.55 1.33
N CYS A 885 17.02 37.63 1.63
CA CYS A 885 17.85 38.35 0.66
C CYS A 885 19.27 38.51 1.19
N VAL A 886 20.27 38.36 0.32
CA VAL A 886 21.70 38.41 0.67
C VAL A 886 22.33 39.70 0.15
N GLY A 887 22.49 40.69 1.03
CA GLY A 887 23.15 41.94 0.70
C GLY A 887 24.66 41.77 0.47
N LEU A 888 25.20 42.54 -0.48
CA LEU A 888 26.65 42.61 -0.78
C LEU A 888 27.28 41.27 -1.18
N ASN A 889 26.63 40.50 -2.06
CA ASN A 889 27.11 39.17 -2.44
C ASN A 889 27.90 39.08 -3.76
N TYR A 890 27.96 40.10 -4.62
CA TYR A 890 28.81 40.07 -5.83
C TYR A 890 30.18 40.71 -5.58
N ALA A 891 31.26 39.99 -5.85
CA ALA A 891 32.64 40.40 -5.57
C ALA A 891 33.06 41.67 -6.32
N LYS A 892 32.53 41.92 -7.52
CA LYS A 892 32.70 43.18 -8.25
C LYS A 892 31.85 44.32 -7.68
N HIS A 893 30.60 44.06 -7.29
CA HIS A 893 29.74 45.08 -6.67
C HIS A 893 30.30 45.57 -5.33
N ILE A 894 30.88 44.67 -4.51
CA ILE A 894 31.56 45.03 -3.26
C ILE A 894 32.71 46.04 -3.52
N LYS A 895 33.49 45.81 -4.58
CA LYS A 895 34.61 46.69 -4.99
C LYS A 895 34.11 48.03 -5.52
N GLU A 896 33.10 48.02 -6.40
CA GLU A 896 32.40 49.22 -6.91
C GLU A 896 31.87 50.09 -5.75
N ALA A 897 31.22 49.46 -4.77
CA ALA A 897 30.67 50.13 -3.59
C ALA A 897 31.74 50.62 -2.58
N GLY A 898 33.03 50.40 -2.85
CA GLY A 898 34.15 50.79 -1.99
C GLY A 898 34.18 50.04 -0.64
N ARG A 899 33.65 48.81 -0.59
CA ARG A 899 33.49 48.02 0.64
C ARG A 899 34.50 46.88 0.72
N GLN A 900 34.74 46.40 1.94
CA GLN A 900 35.41 45.12 2.16
C GLN A 900 34.38 43.97 2.06
N PRO A 901 34.78 42.78 1.57
CA PRO A 901 33.92 41.59 1.62
C PRO A 901 33.48 41.29 3.07
N PRO A 902 32.17 41.06 3.33
CA PRO A 902 31.72 40.64 4.64
C PRO A 902 32.20 39.20 4.93
N PRO A 903 32.50 38.85 6.20
CA PRO A 903 32.98 37.50 6.55
C PRO A 903 31.87 36.44 6.53
N PHE A 904 30.60 36.85 6.57
CA PHE A 904 29.41 36.01 6.53
C PHE A 904 28.28 36.70 5.72
N PRO A 905 27.29 35.96 5.21
CA PRO A 905 26.18 36.53 4.43
C PRO A 905 25.42 37.63 5.19
N PHE A 906 25.21 38.79 4.56
CA PHE A 906 24.49 39.90 5.19
C PHE A 906 22.99 39.79 4.90
N ILE A 907 22.24 39.20 5.84
CA ILE A 907 20.85 38.79 5.61
C ILE A 907 19.84 39.89 5.97
N PHE A 908 18.82 40.04 5.14
CA PHE A 908 17.57 40.73 5.46
C PHE A 908 16.37 39.99 4.84
N PHE A 909 15.16 40.50 5.10
CA PHE A 909 13.90 39.88 4.70
C PHE A 909 13.00 40.88 3.97
N LYS A 910 12.16 40.38 3.06
CA LYS A 910 11.06 41.15 2.44
C LYS A 910 9.72 40.45 2.73
N PRO A 911 8.62 41.18 3.01
CA PRO A 911 7.30 40.60 3.14
C PRO A 911 6.83 40.05 1.79
N ASN A 912 5.96 39.04 1.80
CA ASN A 912 5.44 38.43 0.58
C ASN A 912 4.55 39.38 -0.26
N THR A 913 4.06 40.49 0.31
CA THR A 913 3.36 41.56 -0.43
C THR A 913 4.26 42.31 -1.42
N THR A 914 5.59 42.15 -1.32
CA THR A 914 6.52 42.64 -2.34
C THR A 914 6.44 41.84 -3.65
N VAL A 915 5.93 40.60 -3.63
CA VAL A 915 5.88 39.71 -4.80
C VAL A 915 4.80 40.14 -5.79
N ILE A 916 5.22 40.38 -7.04
CA ILE A 916 4.33 40.60 -8.18
C ILE A 916 4.76 39.78 -9.40
N ASP A 917 3.82 39.66 -10.34
CA ASP A 917 3.96 38.87 -11.55
C ASP A 917 4.90 39.50 -12.60
N HIS A 918 5.33 38.65 -13.53
CA HIS A 918 5.82 39.09 -14.84
C HIS A 918 4.83 40.06 -15.52
N GLU A 919 5.35 41.08 -16.20
CA GLU A 919 4.64 42.24 -16.77
C GLU A 919 3.84 43.13 -15.79
N ALA A 920 3.68 42.76 -14.51
CA ALA A 920 3.01 43.62 -13.54
C ALA A 920 3.87 44.85 -13.19
N SER A 921 3.23 45.99 -12.90
CA SER A 921 3.96 47.24 -12.66
C SER A 921 4.63 47.28 -11.29
N ILE A 922 5.92 47.66 -11.25
CA ILE A 922 6.61 48.11 -10.04
C ILE A 922 6.04 49.48 -9.68
N VAL A 923 5.45 49.60 -8.49
CA VAL A 923 4.77 50.79 -8.01
C VAL A 923 5.68 51.52 -7.02
N ILE A 924 6.27 52.64 -7.41
CA ILE A 924 7.10 53.46 -6.52
C ILE A 924 6.16 54.23 -5.56
N PRO A 925 6.20 53.96 -4.25
CA PRO A 925 5.33 54.63 -3.27
C PRO A 925 5.76 56.08 -3.05
N LYS A 926 4.82 56.95 -2.65
CA LYS A 926 5.01 58.41 -2.52
C LYS A 926 6.22 58.85 -1.68
N ILE A 927 6.65 58.02 -0.73
CA ILE A 927 7.84 58.23 0.12
C ILE A 927 9.18 58.00 -0.62
N ALA A 928 9.16 57.50 -1.86
CA ALA A 928 10.32 57.13 -2.67
C ALA A 928 10.32 57.74 -4.08
N GLN A 929 9.38 58.64 -4.39
CA GLN A 929 9.18 59.26 -5.71
C GLN A 929 10.17 60.42 -6.02
N ASP A 930 11.19 60.62 -5.17
CA ASP A 930 12.13 61.74 -5.17
C ASP A 930 13.52 61.37 -5.74
N ASP A 931 13.59 60.62 -6.85
CA ASP A 931 14.85 60.11 -7.42
C ASP A 931 15.65 59.26 -6.39
N GLN A 932 15.08 58.13 -5.96
CA GLN A 932 15.79 57.15 -5.11
C GLN A 932 15.44 55.67 -5.34
N ALA A 933 14.45 55.36 -6.19
CA ALA A 933 14.10 53.98 -6.53
C ALA A 933 15.20 53.37 -7.41
N ASP A 934 15.71 52.20 -7.03
CA ASP A 934 16.83 51.53 -7.68
C ASP A 934 16.48 50.06 -7.97
N TYR A 935 17.00 49.55 -9.08
CA TYR A 935 16.84 48.16 -9.51
C TYR A 935 18.02 47.33 -9.01
N GLU A 936 17.78 46.06 -8.74
CA GLU A 936 18.79 45.09 -8.34
C GLU A 936 18.40 43.74 -8.94
N GLY A 937 18.85 43.43 -10.17
CA GLY A 937 18.57 42.14 -10.78
C GLY A 937 19.29 41.01 -10.03
N GLU A 938 18.57 39.96 -9.66
CA GLU A 938 19.10 38.83 -8.87
C GLU A 938 18.65 37.47 -9.41
N LEU A 939 19.50 36.47 -9.24
CA LEU A 939 19.07 35.08 -9.29
C LEU A 939 18.22 34.79 -8.04
N CYS A 940 17.08 34.14 -8.23
CA CYS A 940 16.19 33.73 -7.14
C CYS A 940 16.10 32.20 -7.08
N ILE A 941 16.27 31.67 -5.88
CA ILE A 941 16.16 30.24 -5.56
C ILE A 941 14.85 30.02 -4.82
N VAL A 942 14.00 29.10 -5.27
CA VAL A 942 12.79 28.69 -4.54
C VAL A 942 13.05 27.37 -3.82
N ILE A 943 12.72 27.29 -2.53
CA ILE A 943 12.91 26.09 -1.70
C ILE A 943 11.77 25.09 -1.92
N GLY A 944 12.11 23.85 -2.31
CA GLY A 944 11.15 22.80 -2.70
C GLY A 944 10.84 21.76 -1.60
N LYS A 945 11.67 21.66 -0.55
CA LYS A 945 11.41 20.88 0.67
C LYS A 945 11.90 21.68 1.88
N ASP A 946 11.24 21.55 3.04
CA ASP A 946 11.63 22.25 4.26
C ASP A 946 13.11 21.93 4.62
N ALA A 947 13.93 22.97 4.72
CA ALA A 947 15.37 22.85 4.99
C ALA A 947 15.70 23.39 6.39
N LYS A 948 16.39 22.62 7.21
CA LYS A 948 16.88 23.07 8.52
C LYS A 948 18.22 22.39 8.85
N ASP A 949 19.17 23.16 9.36
CA ASP A 949 20.49 22.71 9.80
C ASP A 949 21.27 21.92 8.71
N VAL A 950 21.04 22.26 7.43
CA VAL A 950 21.48 21.49 6.25
C VAL A 950 22.96 21.75 5.92
N SER A 951 23.69 20.71 5.50
CA SER A 951 25.09 20.85 5.06
C SER A 951 25.24 21.60 3.72
N VAL A 952 26.46 22.04 3.41
CA VAL A 952 26.77 22.73 2.14
C VAL A 952 26.64 21.78 0.94
N ASP A 953 26.86 20.47 1.13
CA ASP A 953 26.81 19.51 0.03
C ASP A 953 25.38 19.07 -0.30
N GLU A 954 24.53 18.86 0.71
CA GLU A 954 23.11 18.53 0.54
C GLU A 954 22.27 19.73 0.06
N ALA A 955 22.79 20.96 0.17
CA ALA A 955 22.04 22.21 -0.02
C ALA A 955 21.21 22.28 -1.32
N LEU A 956 21.75 21.82 -2.46
CA LEU A 956 21.03 21.88 -3.76
C LEU A 956 19.88 20.88 -3.85
N GLU A 957 19.82 19.86 -3.00
CA GLU A 957 18.66 18.97 -2.93
C GLU A 957 17.39 19.71 -2.49
N TYR A 958 17.52 20.76 -1.69
CA TYR A 958 16.41 21.53 -1.14
C TYR A 958 15.84 22.57 -2.13
N VAL A 959 16.51 22.78 -3.28
CA VAL A 959 16.06 23.70 -4.33
C VAL A 959 14.89 23.10 -5.12
N GLY A 960 13.74 23.77 -5.08
CA GLY A 960 12.57 23.51 -5.93
C GLY A 960 12.75 24.02 -7.36
N GLY A 961 13.43 25.16 -7.53
CA GLY A 961 13.84 25.66 -8.84
C GLY A 961 14.48 27.04 -8.76
N TYR A 962 14.89 27.54 -9.93
CA TYR A 962 15.49 28.86 -10.11
C TYR A 962 14.59 29.76 -10.96
N THR A 963 14.56 31.05 -10.66
CA THR A 963 13.84 32.08 -11.43
C THR A 963 14.62 33.40 -11.37
N ALA A 964 14.29 34.40 -12.21
CA ALA A 964 14.86 35.73 -12.09
C ALA A 964 14.01 36.59 -11.12
N GLY A 965 14.64 37.59 -10.50
CA GLY A 965 13.98 38.54 -9.62
C GLY A 965 14.62 39.93 -9.67
N ASN A 966 13.94 40.92 -9.10
CA ASN A 966 14.43 42.29 -8.98
C ASN A 966 14.23 42.80 -7.54
N ASP A 967 15.32 42.96 -6.77
CA ASP A 967 15.27 43.41 -5.37
C ASP A 967 15.21 44.95 -5.27
N VAL A 968 14.10 45.51 -5.79
CA VAL A 968 13.85 46.95 -5.88
C VAL A 968 14.05 47.62 -4.51
N SER A 969 14.73 48.77 -4.54
CA SER A 969 15.32 49.42 -3.36
C SER A 969 15.07 50.93 -3.33
N SER A 970 14.76 51.49 -2.17
CA SER A 970 14.63 52.95 -1.96
C SER A 970 15.88 53.52 -1.29
N ARG A 971 16.83 54.04 -2.07
CA ARG A 971 18.24 54.21 -1.63
C ARG A 971 18.49 55.25 -0.55
N LYS A 972 17.75 56.36 -0.51
CA LYS A 972 17.90 57.36 0.57
C LYS A 972 17.30 56.81 1.86
N LEU A 973 16.14 56.15 1.80
CA LEU A 973 15.56 55.42 2.94
C LEU A 973 16.43 54.23 3.39
N GLN A 974 17.25 53.65 2.50
CA GLN A 974 18.22 52.61 2.83
C GLN A 974 19.48 53.18 3.49
N ARG A 975 20.04 54.28 2.98
CA ARG A 975 21.45 54.69 3.23
C ARG A 975 21.69 56.15 3.63
N ASN A 976 20.73 57.08 3.47
CA ASN A 976 20.93 58.45 3.95
C ASN A 976 20.82 58.48 5.47
N VAL A 977 21.86 58.95 6.16
CA VAL A 977 21.93 59.01 7.63
C VAL A 977 20.82 59.89 8.23
N GLU A 978 20.34 60.89 7.48
CA GLU A 978 19.24 61.78 7.90
C GLU A 978 17.85 61.12 7.86
N LEU A 979 17.68 60.03 7.10
CA LEU A 979 16.40 59.34 6.91
C LEU A 979 16.41 57.93 7.50
N ALA A 980 17.44 57.14 7.20
CA ALA A 980 17.63 55.78 7.69
C ALA A 980 18.21 55.76 9.13
N GLY A 981 18.90 56.83 9.54
CA GLY A 981 19.75 56.83 10.73
C GLY A 981 21.14 56.23 10.46
N ARG A 982 21.91 55.97 11.53
CA ARG A 982 23.29 55.44 11.44
C ARG A 982 23.37 53.97 11.00
N VAL A 983 22.25 53.25 10.97
CA VAL A 983 22.18 51.82 10.58
C VAL A 983 21.31 51.72 9.32
N PRO A 984 21.82 51.16 8.20
CA PRO A 984 21.06 51.06 6.95
C PRO A 984 19.77 50.24 7.09
N GLN A 985 18.62 50.80 6.68
CA GLN A 985 17.32 50.17 6.87
C GLN A 985 16.91 49.27 5.69
N TRP A 986 17.62 48.16 5.51
CA TRP A 986 17.38 47.19 4.43
C TRP A 986 15.91 46.74 4.32
N GLY A 987 15.34 46.18 5.39
CA GLY A 987 13.97 45.63 5.37
C GLY A 987 12.89 46.67 5.05
N PHE A 988 12.98 47.90 5.60
CA PHE A 988 12.01 48.96 5.31
C PHE A 988 12.16 49.53 3.90
N SER A 989 13.38 49.87 3.49
CA SER A 989 13.65 50.50 2.19
C SER A 989 13.41 49.60 0.98
N LYS A 990 13.37 48.29 1.18
CA LYS A 990 13.10 47.28 0.14
C LYS A 990 11.73 46.62 0.28
N GLY A 991 11.14 46.60 1.49
CA GLY A 991 9.93 45.87 1.82
C GLY A 991 8.61 46.52 1.43
N PHE A 992 8.61 47.46 0.47
CA PHE A 992 7.37 48.04 -0.06
C PHE A 992 6.67 47.07 -1.02
N ASP A 993 5.34 47.15 -1.12
CA ASP A 993 4.57 46.32 -2.04
C ASP A 993 5.10 46.47 -3.48
N THR A 994 5.05 45.40 -4.27
CA THR A 994 5.62 45.29 -5.63
C THR A 994 7.16 45.30 -5.76
N PHE A 995 7.94 45.47 -4.68
CA PHE A 995 9.40 45.59 -4.77
C PHE A 995 10.17 44.28 -4.94
N ALA A 996 9.53 43.13 -5.15
CA ALA A 996 10.19 41.87 -5.50
C ALA A 996 9.43 41.10 -6.61
N PRO A 997 9.39 41.62 -7.85
CA PRO A 997 8.90 40.86 -8.99
C PRO A 997 9.70 39.56 -9.18
N LEU A 998 9.04 38.49 -9.62
CA LEU A 998 9.64 37.16 -9.84
C LEU A 998 9.13 36.55 -11.16
N GLY A 999 10.02 35.92 -11.94
CA GLY A 999 9.64 35.24 -13.18
C GLY A 999 10.76 35.10 -14.22
N PRO A 1000 10.43 34.88 -15.50
CA PRO A 1000 9.10 34.60 -16.06
C PRO A 1000 8.63 33.16 -15.80
N VAL A 1001 9.56 32.28 -15.40
CA VAL A 1001 9.38 30.82 -15.31
C VAL A 1001 10.19 30.28 -14.13
N LEU A 1002 9.73 29.19 -13.52
CA LEU A 1002 10.51 28.43 -12.55
C LEU A 1002 11.19 27.26 -13.26
N VAL A 1003 12.52 27.21 -13.22
CA VAL A 1003 13.33 26.21 -13.92
C VAL A 1003 13.84 25.16 -12.93
N SER A 1004 13.60 23.89 -13.26
CA SER A 1004 14.02 22.74 -12.45
C SER A 1004 15.56 22.62 -12.38
N PRO A 1005 16.13 22.15 -11.25
CA PRO A 1005 17.55 21.79 -11.16
C PRO A 1005 18.02 20.74 -12.19
N GLU A 1006 17.12 20.04 -12.88
CA GLU A 1006 17.47 19.15 -14.00
C GLU A 1006 17.99 19.91 -15.25
N ILE A 1007 17.55 21.16 -15.43
CA ILE A 1007 17.97 22.06 -16.52
C ILE A 1007 19.15 22.94 -16.07
N ILE A 1008 19.18 23.28 -14.77
CA ILE A 1008 20.22 24.07 -14.10
C ILE A 1008 20.81 23.26 -12.93
N PRO A 1009 21.65 22.24 -13.21
CA PRO A 1009 22.31 21.46 -12.15
C PRO A 1009 23.44 22.24 -11.46
N ASP A 1010 23.93 23.29 -12.11
CA ASP A 1010 24.99 24.17 -11.62
C ASP A 1010 24.62 25.63 -11.93
N PRO A 1011 24.17 26.41 -10.92
CA PRO A 1011 23.77 27.80 -11.12
C PRO A 1011 24.96 28.75 -11.35
N THR A 1012 26.21 28.35 -11.07
CA THR A 1012 27.39 29.22 -11.26
C THR A 1012 27.67 29.50 -12.74
N LYS A 1013 27.14 28.65 -13.64
CA LYS A 1013 27.21 28.79 -15.10
C LYS A 1013 26.13 29.73 -15.68
N LEU A 1014 25.26 30.30 -14.84
CA LEU A 1014 24.25 31.27 -15.28
C LEU A 1014 24.88 32.65 -15.48
N HIS A 1015 24.33 33.40 -16.43
CA HIS A 1015 24.71 34.78 -16.70
C HIS A 1015 23.47 35.66 -16.49
N LEU A 1016 23.63 36.74 -15.71
CA LEU A 1016 22.59 37.71 -15.41
C LEU A 1016 22.86 39.00 -16.17
N LYS A 1017 21.82 39.57 -16.78
CA LYS A 1017 21.85 40.94 -17.34
C LYS A 1017 20.62 41.71 -16.86
N THR A 1018 20.80 42.97 -16.48
CA THR A 1018 19.69 43.87 -16.16
C THR A 1018 19.72 45.07 -17.08
N ILE A 1019 18.58 45.29 -17.73
CA ILE A 1019 18.37 46.25 -18.79
C ILE A 1019 17.27 47.21 -18.34
N VAL A 1020 17.46 48.52 -18.54
CA VAL A 1020 16.45 49.54 -18.26
C VAL A 1020 16.27 50.40 -19.51
N ASP A 1021 15.08 50.38 -20.11
CA ASP A 1021 14.76 51.03 -21.41
C ASP A 1021 15.75 50.69 -22.54
N GLY A 1022 16.23 49.44 -22.59
CA GLY A 1022 17.23 48.99 -23.56
C GLY A 1022 18.70 49.33 -23.19
N GLU A 1023 18.95 50.13 -22.15
CA GLU A 1023 20.28 50.30 -21.60
C GLU A 1023 20.66 49.09 -20.74
N VAL A 1024 21.66 48.30 -21.16
CA VAL A 1024 22.29 47.28 -20.29
C VAL A 1024 23.02 48.01 -19.16
N ARG A 1025 22.65 47.75 -17.90
CA ARG A 1025 23.23 48.38 -16.71
C ARG A 1025 23.95 47.40 -15.79
N GLN A 1026 23.50 46.16 -15.72
CA GLN A 1026 24.19 45.05 -15.04
C GLN A 1026 24.45 43.96 -16.07
N ASP A 1027 25.64 43.37 -16.07
CA ASP A 1027 26.04 42.35 -17.04
C ASP A 1027 27.14 41.46 -16.42
N GLU A 1028 26.76 40.35 -15.77
CA GLU A 1028 27.67 39.59 -14.92
C GLU A 1028 27.34 38.09 -14.81
N GLY A 1029 28.37 37.26 -14.57
CA GLY A 1029 28.20 35.84 -14.30
C GLY A 1029 27.85 35.55 -12.84
N VAL A 1030 26.96 34.59 -12.58
CA VAL A 1030 26.59 34.15 -11.22
C VAL A 1030 27.77 33.54 -10.45
N SER A 1031 28.87 33.22 -11.15
CA SER A 1031 30.16 32.86 -10.56
C SER A 1031 30.94 34.00 -9.87
N ASP A 1032 30.50 35.27 -9.95
CA ASP A 1032 31.05 36.39 -9.16
C ASP A 1032 30.41 36.49 -7.75
N LEU A 1033 29.48 35.59 -7.40
CA LEU A 1033 28.96 35.44 -6.04
C LEU A 1033 30.06 35.07 -5.04
N LEU A 1034 30.21 35.88 -3.98
CA LEU A 1034 31.11 35.67 -2.85
C LEU A 1034 30.69 34.48 -1.98
N PHE A 1035 29.39 34.36 -1.71
CA PHE A 1035 28.75 33.20 -1.10
C PHE A 1035 27.87 32.54 -2.16
N ASP A 1036 28.18 31.30 -2.51
CA ASP A 1036 27.48 30.56 -3.56
C ASP A 1036 26.09 30.08 -3.11
N CYS A 1037 25.31 29.55 -4.06
CA CYS A 1037 23.96 29.06 -3.78
C CYS A 1037 23.92 27.97 -2.69
N LYS A 1038 24.93 27.08 -2.65
CA LYS A 1038 25.05 26.03 -1.62
C LYS A 1038 25.23 26.63 -0.23
N TYR A 1039 26.23 27.50 -0.09
CA TYR A 1039 26.59 28.12 1.18
C TYR A 1039 25.47 29.02 1.71
N ILE A 1040 24.80 29.79 0.84
CA ILE A 1040 23.63 30.60 1.23
C ILE A 1040 22.52 29.73 1.84
N ILE A 1041 22.11 28.64 1.16
CA ILE A 1041 21.05 27.75 1.64
C ILE A 1041 21.45 27.11 2.98
N SER A 1042 22.66 26.54 3.04
CA SER A 1042 23.18 25.90 4.27
C SER A 1042 23.20 26.90 5.44
N TYR A 1043 23.80 28.07 5.25
CA TYR A 1043 23.90 29.14 6.26
C TYR A 1043 22.51 29.64 6.72
N LEU A 1044 21.60 29.92 5.78
CA LEU A 1044 20.25 30.41 6.10
C LEU A 1044 19.37 29.37 6.82
N SER A 1045 19.69 28.09 6.71
CA SER A 1045 18.98 26.99 7.39
C SER A 1045 19.47 26.73 8.82
N GLN A 1046 20.61 27.28 9.25
CA GLN A 1046 21.17 27.04 10.57
C GLN A 1046 20.27 27.64 11.67
N GLY A 1047 19.86 26.80 12.62
CA GLY A 1047 18.93 27.13 13.70
C GLY A 1047 17.51 27.48 13.24
N THR A 1048 17.23 27.54 11.93
CA THR A 1048 16.03 28.18 11.39
C THR A 1048 15.49 27.44 10.17
N THR A 1049 14.26 26.95 10.22
CA THR A 1049 13.65 26.29 9.06
C THR A 1049 13.44 27.27 7.90
N LEU A 1050 13.96 26.92 6.72
CA LEU A 1050 13.54 27.45 5.42
C LEU A 1050 12.35 26.62 4.95
N GLN A 1051 11.15 27.20 5.05
CA GLN A 1051 9.92 26.51 4.65
C GLN A 1051 9.88 26.33 3.14
N LYS A 1052 9.27 25.24 2.66
CA LYS A 1052 8.91 25.08 1.25
C LYS A 1052 8.13 26.29 0.73
N GLY A 1053 8.45 26.73 -0.48
CA GLY A 1053 7.96 27.98 -1.08
C GLY A 1053 8.76 29.23 -0.70
N SER A 1054 9.66 29.18 0.29
CA SER A 1054 10.53 30.33 0.61
C SER A 1054 11.41 30.69 -0.59
N VAL A 1055 11.57 31.98 -0.84
CA VAL A 1055 12.44 32.50 -1.90
C VAL A 1055 13.72 33.04 -1.28
N ILE A 1056 14.87 32.70 -1.87
CA ILE A 1056 16.17 33.30 -1.56
C ILE A 1056 16.58 34.16 -2.76
N MET A 1057 16.76 35.46 -2.53
CA MET A 1057 17.35 36.39 -3.51
C MET A 1057 18.86 36.48 -3.20
N THR A 1058 19.71 36.13 -4.17
CA THR A 1058 21.13 35.79 -3.92
C THR A 1058 22.08 36.98 -3.77
N GLY A 1059 21.60 38.22 -3.94
CA GLY A 1059 22.42 39.41 -4.16
C GLY A 1059 22.51 39.80 -5.64
N THR A 1060 22.84 41.07 -5.90
CA THR A 1060 22.86 41.69 -7.24
C THR A 1060 24.28 42.06 -7.72
N PRO A 1061 24.55 42.07 -9.04
CA PRO A 1061 25.82 42.53 -9.60
C PRO A 1061 26.10 44.03 -9.45
N GLY A 1062 27.29 44.45 -9.93
CA GLY A 1062 27.60 45.87 -10.06
C GLY A 1062 26.75 46.59 -11.12
N GLY A 1063 26.77 47.92 -11.12
CA GLY A 1063 25.99 48.72 -12.08
C GLY A 1063 24.52 48.95 -11.66
N VAL A 1064 24.24 48.96 -10.36
CA VAL A 1064 22.99 49.51 -9.80
C VAL A 1064 22.91 51.03 -10.06
N GLY A 1065 21.71 51.60 -10.09
CA GLY A 1065 21.47 53.00 -10.45
C GLY A 1065 22.20 54.01 -9.55
N SER A 1066 22.38 53.66 -8.28
CA SER A 1066 23.18 54.42 -7.30
C SER A 1066 24.72 54.33 -7.49
N GLY A 1067 25.23 53.46 -8.35
CA GLY A 1067 26.65 53.37 -8.71
C GLY A 1067 27.09 54.34 -9.81
N PHE A 1068 26.16 54.81 -10.64
CA PHE A 1068 26.44 55.76 -11.72
C PHE A 1068 26.73 57.18 -11.19
N ASN A 1069 27.56 57.92 -11.93
CA ASN A 1069 27.77 59.35 -11.71
C ASN A 1069 27.49 60.13 -13.02
N PRO A 1070 26.39 60.89 -13.12
CA PRO A 1070 25.30 61.02 -12.15
C PRO A 1070 24.45 59.73 -12.01
N THR A 1071 23.77 59.59 -10.87
CA THR A 1071 22.98 58.38 -10.52
C THR A 1071 21.78 58.16 -11.44
N LYS A 1072 21.50 56.90 -11.80
CA LYS A 1072 20.46 56.47 -12.75
C LYS A 1072 19.31 55.70 -12.08
N TYR A 1073 18.59 56.38 -11.20
CA TYR A 1073 17.39 55.83 -10.56
C TYR A 1073 16.24 55.55 -11.53
N LEU A 1074 15.34 54.64 -11.13
CA LEU A 1074 14.12 54.28 -11.85
C LEU A 1074 13.11 55.44 -11.85
N LYS A 1075 12.46 55.63 -13.00
CA LYS A 1075 11.46 56.68 -13.24
C LYS A 1075 10.16 56.07 -13.77
N PRO A 1076 9.01 56.74 -13.61
CA PRO A 1076 7.74 56.22 -14.11
C PRO A 1076 7.73 56.21 -15.64
N GLY A 1077 7.17 55.16 -16.24
CA GLY A 1077 7.19 54.92 -17.68
C GLY A 1077 8.39 54.13 -18.20
N GLN A 1078 9.40 53.87 -17.37
CA GLN A 1078 10.52 53.00 -17.72
C GLN A 1078 10.13 51.52 -17.61
N VAL A 1079 10.87 50.63 -18.29
CA VAL A 1079 10.76 49.17 -18.16
C VAL A 1079 12.09 48.59 -17.67
N VAL A 1080 12.01 47.69 -16.69
CA VAL A 1080 13.16 46.89 -16.22
C VAL A 1080 13.01 45.46 -16.71
N ASP A 1081 14.04 44.98 -17.41
CA ASP A 1081 14.19 43.61 -17.88
C ASP A 1081 15.37 42.95 -17.15
N VAL A 1082 15.13 41.90 -16.36
CA VAL A 1082 16.17 41.06 -15.75
C VAL A 1082 16.23 39.74 -16.51
N ASN A 1083 17.22 39.59 -17.39
CA ASN A 1083 17.49 38.36 -18.13
C ASN A 1083 18.46 37.47 -17.36
N ILE A 1084 18.15 36.17 -17.26
CA ILE A 1084 19.11 35.15 -16.81
C ILE A 1084 19.12 34.00 -17.83
N SER A 1085 20.31 33.56 -18.25
CA SER A 1085 20.45 32.45 -19.21
C SER A 1085 19.70 31.19 -18.75
N LYS A 1086 19.13 30.41 -19.68
CA LYS A 1086 18.19 29.27 -19.44
C LYS A 1086 16.87 29.57 -18.71
N ILE A 1087 16.73 30.73 -18.05
CA ILE A 1087 15.51 31.16 -17.35
C ILE A 1087 14.69 32.12 -18.22
N GLY A 1088 15.37 33.04 -18.93
CA GLY A 1088 14.74 34.09 -19.73
C GLY A 1088 14.60 35.41 -18.97
N THR A 1089 13.72 36.28 -19.47
CA THR A 1089 13.61 37.70 -19.08
C THR A 1089 12.42 37.95 -18.16
N LEU A 1090 12.67 38.43 -16.94
CA LEU A 1090 11.66 39.04 -16.10
C LEU A 1090 11.49 40.52 -16.49
N ARG A 1091 10.37 40.84 -17.14
CA ARG A 1091 9.99 42.20 -17.56
C ARG A 1091 8.99 42.82 -16.59
N ASN A 1092 9.23 44.04 -16.13
CA ASN A 1092 8.28 44.83 -15.33
C ASN A 1092 8.34 46.34 -15.67
N PRO A 1093 7.21 46.99 -16.02
CA PRO A 1093 7.14 48.45 -16.17
C PRO A 1093 7.12 49.15 -14.79
N VAL A 1094 7.56 50.41 -14.74
CA VAL A 1094 7.64 51.23 -13.52
C VAL A 1094 6.57 52.32 -13.53
N ILE A 1095 5.83 52.47 -12.44
CA ILE A 1095 4.81 53.53 -12.25
C ILE A 1095 4.91 54.18 -10.86
N TYR A 1096 4.19 55.28 -10.66
CA TYR A 1096 4.02 55.96 -9.38
C TYR A 1096 2.63 55.65 -8.77
N ALA A 1097 2.56 55.55 -7.43
CA ALA A 1097 1.33 55.49 -6.63
C ALA A 1097 0.69 56.87 -6.41
#